data_AF-D8SS94-F1
#
_entry.id   AF-D8SS94-F1
#
_cell.length_a   1.000
_cell.length_b   1.000
_cell.length_c   1.000
_cell.angle_alpha   90.00
_cell.angle_beta   90.00
_cell.angle_gamma   90.00
#
_symmetry.space_group_name_H-M   'P 1'
#
loop_
_entity.id
_entity.type
_entity.pdbx_description
1 polymer ?
#
loop_
_entity_poly.entity_id
_entity_poly.type
_entity_poly.pdbx_seq_one_letter_code
_entity_poly.pdbx_strand_id
1 'polypeptide(L)'
;MRSWRGKRQREYVTESQAREAVKKILALEEDDLIDSGKLTSLPYPGMGRSPSSIRPPVDFNFVGKDTLDGLVREWHLGYTELVVYGPKGIGKSSEFRALACLLYQKLNTVKAKQELRARVVFLWAITLLQDIVAALKDALLFSYLVDSVENVDGWQEVEAVIKAIKSTQDIISFISSRKGGSKPEVFHFLVDGGEKLDPADFLGKPVFNSEHLSAVGRHLQQVLATGERVWWCTSSRASQAIQELPFYTYGNEGFNNDEYSIYASDCILGKIPARRASIYFYTGLVPLFLDVLCDSCNSVICETKLQSSFRDRKLWERSGLAAAILLDGDDEADASALEEEDEYWDAVIKTFCEHTELKAVSRKADRIVVQEDYLTDESMASLDPTYVLNAGKGQYCSPYIKTVYVKTVRSKEEVAKPHANGVWLAYASRKLSDTGEIDWSCLGHLCEDVLASVIPKKGLVLGQLKVRGAICVETFNSIPSRTIKSLVQLKPNSGYYYKPWERAFPDVDGVIVWVDEKGELHVVALQFTVNIDRHLHSADQFMSLASLKRWFPDIEEYVMDTASTSQPPVSPSTVKLHFAFIGCSSRPGVCSSEKKFTLKKRRRTVIGTPAYMLHVQPFDTDSIPGLSADDYKVLVDITQHRTWTGKSNYTQVCDDGFGLLALSRKELEKMAKEDFGIPDPGHNVYKNKALLINAMLST
;
A
#
# COMPACT_ATOMS: atom_id res chain seq x y z
N MET A 1 -24.50 17.99 -8.63
CA MET A 1 -24.24 16.54 -8.62
C MET A 1 -23.97 16.12 -7.19
N ARG A 2 -24.72 15.15 -6.68
CA ARG A 2 -24.68 14.67 -5.29
C ARG A 2 -23.90 13.35 -5.23
N SER A 3 -23.24 13.14 -4.08
CA SER A 3 -22.65 11.90 -3.59
C SER A 3 -21.17 11.67 -3.95
N TRP A 4 -20.28 12.27 -3.16
CA TRP A 4 -18.94 11.74 -2.94
C TRP A 4 -18.60 11.73 -1.47
N ARG A 5 -18.02 10.60 -1.05
CA ARG A 5 -17.44 10.32 0.26
C ARG A 5 -18.48 9.97 1.32
N GLY A 6 -18.70 8.67 1.47
CA GLY A 6 -19.04 8.11 2.77
C GLY A 6 -17.91 8.47 3.74
N LYS A 7 -18.00 9.65 4.37
CA LYS A 7 -17.38 9.82 5.68
C LYS A 7 -17.85 8.61 6.46
N ARG A 8 -16.94 7.88 7.09
CA ARG A 8 -17.24 6.88 8.13
C ARG A 8 -17.85 7.58 9.36
N GLN A 9 -18.87 8.40 9.16
CA GLN A 9 -19.81 8.86 10.17
C GLN A 9 -20.56 7.62 10.66
N ARG A 10 -21.12 7.72 11.86
CA ARG A 10 -21.98 6.69 12.44
C ARG A 10 -23.25 6.58 11.59
N GLU A 11 -23.17 5.90 10.45
CA GLU A 11 -24.27 5.75 9.51
C GLU A 11 -25.25 4.71 10.07
N TYR A 12 -26.29 5.23 10.70
CA TYR A 12 -27.49 4.47 11.01
C TYR A 12 -28.31 4.34 9.73
N VAL A 13 -28.52 3.11 9.24
CA VAL A 13 -29.46 2.87 8.14
C VAL A 13 -30.86 2.81 8.74
N THR A 14 -31.62 3.88 8.51
CA THR A 14 -33.02 3.99 8.92
C THR A 14 -33.91 3.04 8.10
N GLU A 15 -35.10 2.71 8.62
CA GLU A 15 -36.10 1.94 7.86
C GLU A 15 -36.47 2.61 6.54
N SER A 16 -36.57 3.94 6.50
CA SER A 16 -36.87 4.67 5.26
C SER A 16 -35.75 4.48 4.23
N GLN A 17 -34.48 4.57 4.65
CA GLN A 17 -33.35 4.32 3.74
C GLN A 17 -33.31 2.86 3.29
N ALA A 18 -33.64 1.92 4.17
CA ALA A 18 -33.71 0.51 3.83
C ALA A 18 -34.82 0.21 2.80
N ARG A 19 -36.00 0.85 2.90
CA ARG A 19 -37.06 0.72 1.88
C ARG A 19 -36.63 1.29 0.52
N GLU A 20 -35.91 2.41 0.51
CA GLU A 20 -35.34 2.95 -0.73
C GLU A 20 -34.24 2.04 -1.30
N ALA A 21 -33.40 1.44 -0.44
CA ALA A 21 -32.43 0.43 -0.85
C ALA A 21 -33.10 -0.77 -1.51
N VAL A 22 -34.21 -1.27 -0.97
CA VAL A 22 -34.98 -2.37 -1.59
C VAL A 22 -35.48 -1.99 -2.98
N LYS A 23 -36.04 -0.79 -3.17
CA LYS A 23 -36.46 -0.32 -4.51
C LYS A 23 -35.28 -0.30 -5.49
N LYS A 24 -34.12 0.18 -5.06
CA LYS A 24 -32.89 0.17 -5.87
C LYS A 24 -32.48 -1.26 -6.22
N ILE A 25 -32.48 -2.18 -5.24
CA ILE A 25 -32.10 -3.59 -5.44
C ILE A 25 -33.01 -4.27 -6.47
N LEU A 26 -34.33 -4.05 -6.37
CA LEU A 26 -35.30 -4.66 -7.30
C LEU A 26 -35.16 -4.13 -8.74
N ALA A 27 -34.54 -2.96 -8.92
CA ALA A 27 -34.26 -2.35 -10.21
C ALA A 27 -32.86 -2.66 -10.76
N LEU A 28 -32.06 -3.47 -10.06
CA LEU A 28 -30.74 -3.89 -10.54
C LEU A 28 -30.89 -4.88 -11.69
N GLU A 29 -30.10 -4.65 -12.74
CA GLU A 29 -29.86 -5.64 -13.80
C GLU A 29 -28.55 -6.38 -13.51
N GLU A 30 -28.52 -7.67 -13.85
CA GLU A 30 -27.35 -8.52 -13.58
C GLU A 30 -26.10 -8.05 -14.35
N ASP A 31 -26.28 -7.65 -15.61
CA ASP A 31 -25.21 -7.17 -16.48
C ASP A 31 -24.51 -5.92 -15.91
N ASP A 32 -25.22 -5.06 -15.16
CA ASP A 32 -24.65 -3.86 -14.54
C ASP A 32 -23.67 -4.16 -13.41
N LEU A 33 -23.61 -5.42 -12.92
CA LEU A 33 -22.68 -5.87 -11.88
C LEU A 33 -21.63 -6.86 -12.40
N ILE A 34 -21.83 -7.45 -13.58
CA ILE A 34 -20.85 -8.37 -14.17
C ILE A 34 -19.94 -7.63 -15.16
N ASP A 35 -20.47 -6.69 -15.94
CA ASP A 35 -19.71 -5.95 -16.95
C ASP A 35 -18.68 -5.00 -16.32
N SER A 36 -17.39 -5.28 -16.57
CA SER A 36 -16.26 -4.46 -16.10
C SER A 36 -16.28 -3.01 -16.58
N GLY A 37 -17.05 -2.69 -17.63
CA GLY A 37 -17.30 -1.35 -18.13
C GLY A 37 -18.34 -0.55 -17.33
N LYS A 38 -18.93 -1.11 -16.27
CA LYS A 38 -20.04 -0.50 -15.52
C LYS A 38 -19.65 -0.09 -14.11
N LEU A 39 -20.15 1.08 -13.73
CA LEU A 39 -20.09 1.59 -12.36
C LEU A 39 -21.51 1.72 -11.81
N THR A 40 -21.82 0.94 -10.78
CA THR A 40 -23.18 0.79 -10.26
C THR A 40 -23.25 1.17 -8.79
N SER A 41 -24.12 2.11 -8.43
CA SER A 41 -24.36 2.49 -7.03
C SER A 41 -25.10 1.36 -6.31
N LEU A 42 -24.36 0.54 -5.58
CA LEU A 42 -24.86 -0.65 -4.91
C LEU A 42 -25.27 -0.36 -3.45
N PRO A 43 -26.54 -0.57 -3.05
CA PRO A 43 -26.99 -0.31 -1.68
C PRO A 43 -26.60 -1.41 -0.70
N TYR A 44 -26.64 -1.10 0.59
CA TYR A 44 -26.34 -2.06 1.65
C TYR A 44 -27.59 -2.89 1.93
N PRO A 45 -27.54 -4.24 1.78
CA PRO A 45 -28.70 -5.09 1.95
C PRO A 45 -28.99 -5.38 3.43
N GLY A 46 -29.22 -4.33 4.23
CA GLY A 46 -29.57 -4.45 5.65
C GLY A 46 -29.86 -3.11 6.32
N MET A 47 -30.11 -3.14 7.63
CA MET A 47 -30.52 -1.95 8.41
C MET A 47 -29.85 -1.91 9.79
N GLY A 48 -30.09 -0.86 10.59
CA GLY A 48 -29.64 -0.78 11.99
C GLY A 48 -28.40 0.10 12.25
N ARG A 49 -28.00 0.19 13.53
CA ARG A 49 -26.80 0.94 13.98
C ARG A 49 -25.57 0.03 13.95
N SER A 50 -24.45 0.55 13.44
CA SER A 50 -23.12 0.05 13.80
C SER A 50 -22.54 0.95 14.92
N PRO A 51 -22.22 0.42 16.11
CA PRO A 51 -21.51 1.12 17.18
C PRO A 51 -20.11 1.59 16.75
N SER A 52 -19.52 0.95 15.75
CA SER A 52 -18.24 1.30 15.16
C SER A 52 -18.42 2.09 13.87
N SER A 53 -17.53 3.07 13.62
CA SER A 53 -17.33 3.77 12.33
C SER A 53 -16.82 2.86 11.20
N ILE A 54 -17.18 1.58 11.28
CA ILE A 54 -16.80 0.49 10.41
C ILE A 54 -18.15 -0.13 10.09
N ARG A 55 -18.87 0.42 9.11
CA ARG A 55 -19.90 -0.28 8.34
C ARG A 55 -19.55 -0.06 6.88
N PRO A 56 -19.79 -1.04 5.97
CA PRO A 56 -19.81 -0.71 4.56
C PRO A 56 -20.73 0.50 4.38
N PRO A 57 -20.35 1.48 3.54
CA PRO A 57 -21.15 2.68 3.32
C PRO A 57 -22.56 2.30 2.84
N VAL A 58 -23.56 3.13 3.17
CA VAL A 58 -24.97 2.89 2.83
C VAL A 58 -25.16 2.56 1.35
N ASP A 59 -24.52 3.33 0.49
CA ASP A 59 -24.35 3.05 -0.94
C ASP A 59 -22.84 3.11 -1.25
N PHE A 60 -22.35 2.29 -2.18
CA PHE A 60 -21.03 2.48 -2.79
C PHE A 60 -21.05 2.23 -4.28
N ASN A 61 -20.12 2.85 -4.99
CA ASN A 61 -19.95 2.63 -6.42
C ASN A 61 -19.18 1.32 -6.63
N PHE A 62 -19.90 0.29 -7.06
CA PHE A 62 -19.38 -1.01 -7.39
C PHE A 62 -18.96 -1.03 -8.86
N VAL A 63 -17.73 -1.43 -9.12
CA VAL A 63 -17.22 -1.70 -10.47
C VAL A 63 -17.65 -3.12 -10.82
N GLY A 64 -18.30 -3.31 -11.97
CA GLY A 64 -18.70 -4.64 -12.42
C GLY A 64 -17.49 -5.56 -12.59
N LYS A 65 -17.64 -6.86 -12.30
CA LYS A 65 -16.53 -7.82 -12.38
C LYS A 65 -17.00 -9.21 -12.81
N ASP A 66 -16.24 -9.84 -13.70
CA ASP A 66 -16.46 -11.23 -14.14
C ASP A 66 -16.37 -12.24 -12.98
N THR A 67 -15.61 -11.92 -11.92
CA THR A 67 -15.50 -12.79 -10.74
C THR A 67 -16.83 -12.94 -9.99
N LEU A 68 -17.77 -12.01 -10.16
CA LEU A 68 -19.12 -12.12 -9.64
C LEU A 68 -19.93 -13.19 -10.39
N ASP A 69 -19.76 -13.31 -11.72
CA ASP A 69 -20.38 -14.39 -12.51
C ASP A 69 -19.94 -15.76 -11.98
N GLY A 70 -18.66 -15.91 -11.62
CA GLY A 70 -18.15 -17.10 -10.94
C GLY A 70 -18.95 -17.46 -9.69
N LEU A 71 -19.18 -16.50 -8.78
CA LEU A 71 -20.01 -16.71 -7.59
C LEU A 71 -21.47 -17.04 -7.91
N VAL A 72 -22.04 -16.40 -8.93
CA VAL A 72 -23.40 -16.68 -9.38
C VAL A 72 -23.50 -18.11 -9.94
N ARG A 73 -22.48 -18.60 -10.65
CA ARG A 73 -22.43 -20.00 -11.10
C ARG A 73 -22.37 -20.98 -9.93
N GLU A 74 -21.55 -20.72 -8.91
CA GLU A 74 -21.53 -21.52 -7.69
C GLU A 74 -22.91 -21.59 -7.03
N TRP A 75 -23.71 -20.52 -7.12
CA TRP A 75 -25.06 -20.49 -6.55
C TRP A 75 -26.00 -21.42 -7.31
N HIS A 76 -25.88 -21.47 -8.64
CA HIS A 76 -26.66 -22.36 -9.49
C HIS A 76 -26.28 -23.84 -9.34
N LEU A 77 -25.04 -24.15 -8.93
CA LEU A 77 -24.63 -25.52 -8.59
C LEU A 77 -25.33 -26.08 -7.34
N GLY A 78 -25.94 -25.21 -6.53
CA GLY A 78 -26.86 -25.62 -5.48
C GLY A 78 -26.22 -26.00 -4.14
N TYR A 79 -24.99 -25.52 -3.87
CA TYR A 79 -24.33 -25.73 -2.59
C TYR A 79 -25.15 -25.19 -1.41
N THR A 80 -25.46 -26.08 -0.46
CA THR A 80 -26.11 -25.73 0.82
C THR A 80 -25.18 -24.88 1.67
N GLU A 81 -23.90 -25.22 1.71
CA GLU A 81 -22.86 -24.49 2.42
C GLU A 81 -21.70 -24.20 1.48
N LEU A 82 -21.24 -22.96 1.48
CA LEU A 82 -20.09 -22.54 0.68
C LEU A 82 -19.26 -21.54 1.48
N VAL A 83 -17.94 -21.72 1.46
CA VAL A 83 -17.03 -20.73 2.02
C VAL A 83 -16.25 -20.03 0.91
N VAL A 84 -16.46 -18.74 0.85
CA VAL A 84 -15.79 -17.81 -0.05
C VAL A 84 -14.61 -17.20 0.69
N TYR A 85 -13.40 -17.35 0.18
CA TYR A 85 -12.21 -16.78 0.82
C TYR A 85 -11.19 -16.22 -0.17
N GLY A 86 -10.25 -15.45 0.38
CA GLY A 86 -9.13 -14.92 -0.38
C GLY A 86 -8.43 -13.75 0.31
N PRO A 87 -7.48 -13.10 -0.39
CA PRO A 87 -6.61 -12.08 0.16
C PRO A 87 -7.40 -10.87 0.68
N LYS A 88 -6.91 -10.22 1.73
CA LYS A 88 -7.54 -9.01 2.26
C LYS A 88 -7.38 -7.88 1.24
N GLY A 89 -8.49 -7.20 0.97
CA GLY A 89 -8.55 -6.00 0.13
C GLY A 89 -8.93 -6.23 -1.34
N ILE A 90 -9.00 -7.48 -1.79
CA ILE A 90 -9.23 -7.84 -3.20
C ILE A 90 -10.64 -7.54 -3.73
N GLY A 91 -11.59 -7.17 -2.86
CA GLY A 91 -12.97 -6.85 -3.24
C GLY A 91 -14.03 -7.87 -2.80
N LYS A 92 -13.64 -8.97 -2.13
CA LYS A 92 -14.55 -10.06 -1.73
C LYS A 92 -15.85 -9.62 -1.06
N SER A 93 -15.75 -8.74 -0.05
CA SER A 93 -16.94 -8.25 0.67
C SER A 93 -17.84 -7.38 -0.22
N SER A 94 -17.26 -6.64 -1.15
CA SER A 94 -18.01 -5.82 -2.12
C SER A 94 -18.77 -6.71 -3.11
N GLU A 95 -18.13 -7.73 -3.66
CA GLU A 95 -18.75 -8.70 -4.56
C GLU A 95 -19.73 -9.62 -3.83
N PHE A 96 -19.47 -9.99 -2.58
CA PHE A 96 -20.41 -10.76 -1.76
C PHE A 96 -21.68 -9.95 -1.42
N ARG A 97 -21.55 -8.63 -1.26
CA ARG A 97 -22.68 -7.70 -1.18
C ARG A 97 -23.42 -7.60 -2.52
N ALA A 98 -22.71 -7.54 -3.64
CA ALA A 98 -23.32 -7.55 -4.98
C ALA A 98 -24.14 -8.83 -5.21
N LEU A 99 -23.58 -9.98 -4.87
CA LEU A 99 -24.29 -11.26 -4.88
C LEU A 99 -25.56 -11.22 -4.02
N ALA A 100 -25.47 -10.69 -2.80
CA ALA A 100 -26.64 -10.57 -1.92
C ALA A 100 -27.77 -9.74 -2.54
N CYS A 101 -27.42 -8.61 -3.18
CA CYS A 101 -28.39 -7.78 -3.90
C CYS A 101 -28.99 -8.51 -5.11
N LEU A 102 -28.17 -9.18 -5.93
CA LEU A 102 -28.66 -9.97 -7.07
C LEU A 102 -29.60 -11.10 -6.65
N LEU A 103 -29.22 -11.86 -5.62
CA LEU A 103 -30.06 -12.93 -5.10
C LEU A 103 -31.37 -12.38 -4.54
N TYR A 104 -31.32 -11.26 -3.83
CA TYR A 104 -32.52 -10.58 -3.35
C TYR A 104 -33.44 -10.19 -4.50
N GLN A 105 -32.90 -9.61 -5.57
CA GLN A 105 -33.66 -9.20 -6.76
C GLN A 105 -34.30 -10.44 -7.44
N LYS A 106 -33.49 -11.44 -7.80
CA LYS A 106 -33.93 -12.62 -8.57
C LYS A 106 -35.00 -13.42 -7.83
N LEU A 107 -34.78 -13.66 -6.54
CA LEU A 107 -35.65 -14.48 -5.70
C LEU A 107 -36.96 -13.78 -5.30
N ASN A 108 -37.05 -12.46 -5.46
CA ASN A 108 -38.25 -11.68 -5.17
C ASN A 108 -39.04 -11.26 -6.42
N THR A 109 -38.68 -11.74 -7.61
CA THR A 109 -39.49 -11.51 -8.82
C THR A 109 -40.87 -12.18 -8.72
N VAL A 110 -41.89 -11.63 -9.39
CA VAL A 110 -43.27 -12.13 -9.38
C VAL A 110 -43.35 -13.62 -9.75
N LYS A 111 -42.52 -14.05 -10.72
CA LYS A 111 -42.44 -15.45 -11.16
C LYS A 111 -41.87 -16.36 -10.07
N ALA A 112 -40.76 -15.97 -9.44
CA ALA A 112 -40.15 -16.74 -8.34
C ALA A 112 -41.11 -16.89 -7.14
N LYS A 113 -41.85 -15.81 -6.81
CA LYS A 113 -42.82 -15.78 -5.70
C LYS A 113 -44.00 -16.73 -5.85
N GLN A 114 -44.37 -17.10 -7.08
CA GLN A 114 -45.45 -18.03 -7.35
C GLN A 114 -45.05 -19.48 -7.07
N GLU A 115 -43.76 -19.80 -7.15
CA GLU A 115 -43.22 -21.15 -6.97
C GLU A 115 -42.71 -21.37 -5.53
N LEU A 116 -41.99 -20.41 -4.94
CA LEU A 116 -41.39 -20.52 -3.60
C LEU A 116 -41.07 -19.12 -3.03
N ARG A 117 -41.42 -18.84 -1.78
CA ARG A 117 -41.07 -17.55 -1.14
C ARG A 117 -39.69 -17.62 -0.50
N ALA A 118 -38.66 -17.14 -1.18
CA ALA A 118 -37.31 -17.10 -0.64
C ALA A 118 -36.97 -15.76 0.03
N ARG A 119 -36.19 -15.81 1.11
CA ARG A 119 -35.73 -14.67 1.91
C ARG A 119 -34.21 -14.67 1.99
N VAL A 120 -33.59 -13.60 1.48
CA VAL A 120 -32.13 -13.40 1.57
C VAL A 120 -31.83 -12.59 2.83
N VAL A 121 -31.03 -13.17 3.73
CA VAL A 121 -30.63 -12.58 5.01
C VAL A 121 -29.13 -12.33 4.99
N PHE A 122 -28.73 -11.07 4.79
CA PHE A 122 -27.34 -10.66 4.76
C PHE A 122 -26.87 -10.23 6.15
N LEU A 123 -25.85 -10.91 6.66
CA LEU A 123 -25.31 -10.74 8.01
C LEU A 123 -23.87 -10.27 7.93
N TRP A 124 -23.50 -9.41 8.86
CA TRP A 124 -22.13 -8.93 8.96
C TRP A 124 -21.52 -9.28 10.31
N ALA A 125 -20.45 -10.07 10.28
CA ALA A 125 -19.85 -10.69 11.45
C ALA A 125 -19.57 -9.73 12.61
N ILE A 126 -19.07 -8.52 12.31
CA ILE A 126 -18.76 -7.54 13.37
C ILE A 126 -20.00 -7.07 14.14
N THR A 127 -21.17 -7.03 13.49
CA THR A 127 -22.43 -6.68 14.16
C THR A 127 -22.96 -7.83 15.01
N LEU A 128 -22.75 -9.08 14.56
CA LEU A 128 -23.11 -10.29 15.32
C LEU A 128 -22.33 -10.39 16.64
N LEU A 129 -21.05 -10.02 16.65
CA LEU A 129 -20.20 -10.01 17.84
C LEU A 129 -20.61 -8.98 18.90
N GLN A 130 -21.36 -7.95 18.50
CA GLN A 130 -21.78 -6.88 19.39
C GLN A 130 -23.16 -7.17 19.98
N ASP A 131 -24.13 -7.48 19.12
CA ASP A 131 -25.49 -7.83 19.51
C ASP A 131 -26.12 -8.75 18.45
N ILE A 132 -26.01 -10.05 18.70
CA ILE A 132 -26.53 -11.09 17.80
C ILE A 132 -28.04 -10.94 17.55
N VAL A 133 -28.83 -10.59 18.58
CA VAL A 133 -30.29 -10.50 18.46
C VAL A 133 -30.65 -9.29 17.61
N ALA A 134 -30.06 -8.13 17.88
CA ALA A 134 -30.31 -6.93 17.08
C ALA A 134 -29.87 -7.10 15.63
N ALA A 135 -28.67 -7.65 15.38
CA ALA A 135 -28.14 -7.85 14.04
C ALA A 135 -29.00 -8.82 13.21
N LEU A 136 -29.42 -9.96 13.78
CA LEU A 136 -30.30 -10.92 13.11
C LEU A 136 -31.69 -10.34 12.88
N LYS A 137 -32.25 -9.64 13.87
CA LYS A 137 -33.55 -8.98 13.74
C LYS A 137 -33.55 -7.94 12.63
N ASP A 138 -32.52 -7.09 12.56
CA ASP A 138 -32.39 -6.06 11.54
C ASP A 138 -32.22 -6.68 10.13
N ALA A 139 -31.42 -7.74 10.00
CA ALA A 139 -31.25 -8.45 8.73
C ALA A 139 -32.54 -9.16 8.28
N LEU A 140 -33.26 -9.80 9.21
CA LEU A 140 -34.56 -10.39 8.92
C LEU A 140 -35.58 -9.32 8.51
N LEU A 141 -35.65 -8.22 9.24
CA LEU A 141 -36.57 -7.12 8.94
C LEU A 141 -36.32 -6.60 7.51
N PHE A 142 -35.06 -6.40 7.12
CA PHE A 142 -34.69 -6.04 5.76
C PHE A 142 -35.19 -7.04 4.70
N SER A 143 -35.08 -8.34 4.97
CA SER A 143 -35.53 -9.41 4.06
C SER A 143 -37.04 -9.38 3.76
N TYR A 144 -37.84 -8.77 4.63
CA TYR A 144 -39.30 -8.63 4.48
C TYR A 144 -39.73 -7.24 3.95
N LEU A 145 -38.83 -6.26 3.85
CA LEU A 145 -39.20 -4.92 3.38
C LEU A 145 -39.76 -4.90 1.94
N VAL A 146 -39.39 -5.88 1.11
CA VAL A 146 -39.99 -6.08 -0.22
C VAL A 146 -41.51 -6.23 -0.17
N ASP A 147 -42.04 -6.90 0.86
CA ASP A 147 -43.48 -7.12 1.00
C ASP A 147 -44.21 -5.79 1.21
N SER A 148 -43.58 -4.85 1.92
CA SER A 148 -44.10 -3.49 2.06
C SER A 148 -43.99 -2.68 0.77
N VAL A 149 -42.85 -2.75 0.07
CA VAL A 149 -42.64 -2.02 -1.19
C VAL A 149 -43.64 -2.45 -2.26
N GLU A 150 -43.99 -3.74 -2.29
CA GLU A 150 -44.99 -4.30 -3.20
C GLU A 150 -46.42 -4.30 -2.65
N ASN A 151 -46.65 -3.81 -1.44
CA ASN A 151 -47.96 -3.79 -0.77
C ASN A 151 -48.62 -5.19 -0.65
N VAL A 152 -47.85 -6.21 -0.28
CA VAL A 152 -48.34 -7.57 -0.02
C VAL A 152 -49.21 -7.59 1.24
N ASP A 153 -50.42 -8.13 1.15
CA ASP A 153 -51.33 -8.23 2.30
C ASP A 153 -50.66 -8.85 3.54
N GLY A 154 -50.84 -8.21 4.69
CA GLY A 154 -50.33 -8.69 5.98
C GLY A 154 -48.88 -8.28 6.29
N TRP A 155 -48.25 -7.42 5.48
CA TRP A 155 -46.85 -7.05 5.67
C TRP A 155 -46.60 -6.33 7.00
N GLN A 156 -47.54 -5.52 7.47
CA GLN A 156 -47.43 -4.77 8.72
C GLN A 156 -47.39 -5.69 9.95
N GLU A 157 -48.18 -6.76 9.94
CA GLU A 157 -48.22 -7.76 11.01
C GLU A 157 -46.90 -8.52 11.09
N VAL A 158 -46.34 -8.92 9.95
CA VAL A 158 -45.03 -9.58 9.90
C VAL A 158 -43.93 -8.65 10.42
N GLU A 159 -43.95 -7.40 9.98
CA GLU A 159 -43.01 -6.38 10.43
C GLU A 159 -43.08 -6.17 11.96
N ALA A 160 -44.30 -6.10 12.52
CA ALA A 160 -44.52 -5.96 13.96
C ALA A 160 -44.01 -7.17 14.75
N VAL A 161 -44.21 -8.39 14.24
CA VAL A 161 -43.69 -9.63 14.86
C VAL A 161 -42.17 -9.62 14.90
N ILE A 162 -41.51 -9.26 13.81
CA ILE A 162 -40.04 -9.17 13.75
C ILE A 162 -39.54 -8.09 14.72
N LYS A 163 -40.18 -6.92 14.76
CA LYS A 163 -39.83 -5.83 15.69
C LYS A 163 -39.95 -6.22 17.17
N ALA A 164 -40.83 -7.17 17.48
CA ALA A 164 -41.07 -7.67 18.84
C ALA A 164 -40.07 -8.75 19.30
N ILE A 165 -39.20 -9.26 18.42
CA ILE A 165 -38.16 -10.24 18.74
C ILE A 165 -37.22 -9.71 19.84
N LYS A 166 -37.00 -10.52 20.88
CA LYS A 166 -36.12 -10.20 22.02
C LYS A 166 -35.01 -11.22 22.26
N SER A 167 -35.07 -12.37 21.60
CA SER A 167 -34.10 -13.46 21.77
C SER A 167 -33.82 -14.21 20.47
N THR A 168 -32.74 -14.99 20.46
CA THR A 168 -32.40 -15.91 19.37
C THR A 168 -33.42 -17.05 19.23
N GLN A 169 -34.07 -17.44 20.32
CA GLN A 169 -35.15 -18.43 20.28
C GLN A 169 -36.41 -17.88 19.59
N ASP A 170 -36.71 -16.59 19.76
CA ASP A 170 -37.82 -15.94 19.04
C ASP A 170 -37.54 -15.96 17.52
N ILE A 171 -36.29 -15.72 17.12
CA ILE A 171 -35.85 -15.78 15.72
C ILE A 171 -36.03 -17.19 15.14
N ILE A 172 -35.54 -18.22 15.85
CA ILE A 172 -35.67 -19.62 15.42
C ILE A 172 -37.15 -19.99 15.30
N SER A 173 -37.97 -19.59 16.27
CA SER A 173 -39.41 -19.87 16.28
C SER A 173 -40.13 -19.16 15.13
N PHE A 174 -39.77 -17.90 14.86
CA PHE A 174 -40.26 -17.14 13.71
C PHE A 174 -39.95 -17.85 12.40
N ILE A 175 -38.67 -18.18 12.13
CA ILE A 175 -38.25 -18.86 10.90
C ILE A 175 -38.93 -20.22 10.76
N SER A 176 -38.93 -21.03 11.83
CA SER A 176 -39.52 -22.36 11.81
C SER A 176 -41.02 -22.33 11.54
N SER A 177 -41.75 -21.35 12.08
CA SER A 177 -43.18 -21.17 11.81
C SER A 177 -43.50 -20.88 10.34
N ARG A 178 -42.53 -20.35 9.58
CA ARG A 178 -42.68 -19.96 8.16
C ARG A 178 -42.26 -21.06 7.19
N LYS A 179 -41.53 -22.06 7.66
CA LYS A 179 -41.21 -23.27 6.89
C LYS A 179 -42.42 -24.20 6.72
N GLY A 180 -43.37 -24.16 7.66
CA GLY A 180 -44.61 -24.93 7.61
C GLY A 180 -45.80 -24.10 7.09
N GLY A 181 -46.71 -24.71 6.32
CA GLY A 181 -47.94 -24.07 5.85
C GLY A 181 -48.24 -24.31 4.37
N SER A 182 -49.25 -23.61 3.83
CA SER A 182 -49.66 -23.71 2.43
C SER A 182 -48.76 -22.92 1.46
N LYS A 183 -47.92 -22.02 1.97
CA LYS A 183 -46.91 -21.26 1.22
C LYS A 183 -45.61 -21.21 2.04
N PRO A 184 -44.78 -22.27 2.00
CA PRO A 184 -43.55 -22.34 2.77
C PRO A 184 -42.56 -21.25 2.32
N GLU A 185 -41.87 -20.65 3.29
CA GLU A 185 -40.78 -19.71 3.06
C GLU A 185 -39.42 -20.40 3.23
N VAL A 186 -38.46 -20.00 2.42
CA VAL A 186 -37.08 -20.52 2.40
C VAL A 186 -36.11 -19.41 2.74
N PHE A 187 -35.12 -19.69 3.58
CA PHE A 187 -34.18 -18.69 4.08
C PHE A 187 -32.75 -18.99 3.59
N HIS A 188 -32.10 -17.97 3.04
CA HIS A 188 -30.72 -18.03 2.60
C HIS A 188 -29.89 -17.02 3.39
N PHE A 189 -28.85 -17.52 4.08
CA PHE A 189 -27.97 -16.70 4.89
C PHE A 189 -26.66 -16.43 4.16
N LEU A 190 -26.28 -15.16 4.10
CA LEU A 190 -25.00 -14.71 3.56
C LEU A 190 -24.26 -13.98 4.68
N VAL A 191 -23.13 -14.51 5.14
CA VAL A 191 -22.39 -13.96 6.27
C VAL A 191 -21.03 -13.40 5.82
N ASP A 192 -20.86 -12.08 5.89
CA ASP A 192 -19.62 -11.40 5.53
C ASP A 192 -18.72 -11.12 6.75
N GLY A 193 -17.40 -11.07 6.53
CA GLY A 193 -16.40 -10.80 7.56
C GLY A 193 -16.14 -11.98 8.51
N GLY A 194 -16.29 -13.21 8.02
CA GLY A 194 -16.17 -14.43 8.80
C GLY A 194 -14.85 -14.54 9.57
N GLU A 195 -13.77 -13.90 9.16
CA GLU A 195 -12.50 -13.93 9.91
C GLU A 195 -12.57 -13.31 11.32
N LYS A 196 -13.68 -12.66 11.67
CA LYS A 196 -13.99 -12.17 13.01
C LYS A 196 -14.67 -13.22 13.90
N LEU A 197 -15.29 -14.23 13.30
CA LEU A 197 -15.97 -15.32 14.00
C LEU A 197 -14.99 -16.48 14.23
N ASP A 198 -15.34 -17.37 15.15
CA ASP A 198 -14.54 -18.56 15.41
C ASP A 198 -14.68 -19.54 14.24
N PRO A 199 -13.61 -20.16 13.70
CA PRO A 199 -13.70 -21.28 12.77
C PRO A 199 -14.73 -22.36 13.16
N ALA A 200 -14.94 -22.58 14.46
CA ALA A 200 -15.97 -23.46 14.98
C ALA A 200 -17.40 -23.00 14.62
N ASP A 201 -17.65 -21.69 14.54
CA ASP A 201 -18.95 -21.11 14.15
C ASP A 201 -19.33 -21.50 12.72
N PHE A 202 -18.35 -21.81 11.86
CA PHE A 202 -18.53 -22.27 10.48
C PHE A 202 -18.73 -23.78 10.38
N LEU A 203 -17.99 -24.56 11.18
CA LEU A 203 -17.87 -26.02 11.01
C LEU A 203 -18.79 -26.83 11.93
N GLY A 204 -19.47 -26.18 12.87
CA GLY A 204 -20.29 -26.87 13.87
C GLY A 204 -19.48 -27.65 14.90
N LYS A 205 -18.15 -27.59 14.85
CA LYS A 205 -17.22 -28.32 15.73
C LYS A 205 -16.05 -27.43 16.15
N PRO A 206 -15.55 -27.55 17.39
CA PRO A 206 -14.37 -26.79 17.84
C PRO A 206 -13.14 -27.15 17.01
N VAL A 207 -12.47 -26.16 16.43
CA VAL A 207 -11.22 -26.35 15.66
C VAL A 207 -9.99 -26.29 16.58
N PHE A 208 -10.11 -25.59 17.71
CA PHE A 208 -9.04 -25.45 18.70
C PHE A 208 -9.50 -25.89 20.10
N ASN A 209 -8.60 -26.52 20.86
CA ASN A 209 -8.75 -26.83 22.29
C ASN A 209 -8.67 -25.56 23.17
N SER A 210 -9.26 -24.45 22.75
CA SER A 210 -9.36 -23.24 23.55
C SER A 210 -10.75 -23.14 24.14
N GLU A 211 -10.86 -23.05 25.46
CA GLU A 211 -12.08 -22.91 26.27
C GLU A 211 -12.95 -21.67 25.93
N HIS A 212 -12.64 -20.93 24.86
CA HIS A 212 -13.39 -19.79 24.36
C HIS A 212 -14.31 -20.19 23.20
N LEU A 213 -15.32 -21.03 23.48
CA LEU A 213 -16.51 -21.04 22.62
C LEU A 213 -17.16 -19.65 22.71
N SER A 214 -17.15 -18.88 21.63
CA SER A 214 -17.85 -17.59 21.62
C SER A 214 -19.32 -17.82 21.98
N ALA A 215 -19.89 -17.01 22.89
CA ALA A 215 -21.32 -17.11 23.22
C ALA A 215 -22.23 -16.83 21.99
N VAL A 216 -21.67 -16.19 20.96
CA VAL A 216 -22.29 -15.96 19.65
C VAL A 216 -22.43 -17.28 18.89
N GLY A 217 -21.39 -18.13 18.91
CA GLY A 217 -21.28 -19.33 18.08
C GLY A 217 -22.44 -20.30 18.19
N ARG A 218 -22.77 -20.73 19.41
CA ARG A 218 -23.86 -21.71 19.61
C ARG A 218 -25.22 -21.17 19.15
N HIS A 219 -25.52 -19.91 19.44
CA HIS A 219 -26.80 -19.32 19.05
C HIS A 219 -26.85 -18.99 17.54
N LEU A 220 -25.74 -18.52 16.97
CA LEU A 220 -25.64 -18.24 15.55
C LEU A 220 -25.78 -19.53 14.74
N GLN A 221 -25.09 -20.60 15.11
CA GLN A 221 -25.23 -21.91 14.48
C GLN A 221 -26.67 -22.42 14.51
N GLN A 222 -27.35 -22.33 15.65
CA GLN A 222 -28.76 -22.76 15.76
C GLN A 222 -29.67 -21.99 14.80
N VAL A 223 -29.44 -20.68 14.61
CA VAL A 223 -30.19 -19.86 13.66
C VAL A 223 -29.81 -20.23 12.22
N LEU A 224 -28.53 -20.33 11.89
CA LEU A 224 -28.06 -20.63 10.53
C LEU A 224 -28.45 -22.05 10.08
N ALA A 225 -28.53 -23.02 10.99
CA ALA A 225 -29.06 -24.36 10.72
C ALA A 225 -30.54 -24.35 10.29
N THR A 226 -31.26 -23.24 10.50
CA THR A 226 -32.60 -23.04 9.92
C THR A 226 -32.56 -22.53 8.48
N GLY A 227 -31.40 -22.25 7.90
CA GLY A 227 -31.25 -21.88 6.50
C GLY A 227 -31.37 -23.08 5.56
N GLU A 228 -31.81 -22.82 4.33
CA GLU A 228 -31.64 -23.74 3.20
C GLU A 228 -30.23 -23.64 2.62
N ARG A 229 -29.68 -22.42 2.64
CA ARG A 229 -28.29 -22.16 2.24
C ARG A 229 -27.61 -21.21 3.21
N VAL A 230 -26.34 -21.46 3.50
CA VAL A 230 -25.49 -20.65 4.37
C VAL A 230 -24.14 -20.45 3.69
N TRP A 231 -23.88 -19.25 3.21
CA TRP A 231 -22.63 -18.90 2.56
C TRP A 231 -21.85 -17.92 3.39
N TRP A 232 -20.52 -18.09 3.41
CA TRP A 232 -19.62 -17.33 4.27
C TRP A 232 -18.54 -16.65 3.45
N CYS A 233 -18.27 -15.37 3.70
CA CYS A 233 -17.12 -14.66 3.15
C CYS A 233 -16.09 -14.40 4.25
N THR A 234 -14.84 -14.88 4.07
CA THR A 234 -13.78 -14.84 5.09
C THR A 234 -12.38 -14.59 4.50
N SER A 235 -11.39 -14.40 5.36
CA SER A 235 -9.98 -14.24 4.97
C SER A 235 -9.27 -15.59 4.75
N SER A 236 -8.17 -15.58 3.99
CA SER A 236 -7.34 -16.77 3.71
C SER A 236 -6.83 -17.52 4.95
N ARG A 237 -6.81 -16.90 6.14
CA ARG A 237 -6.34 -17.54 7.38
C ARG A 237 -7.29 -18.62 7.89
N ALA A 238 -8.56 -18.56 7.51
CA ALA A 238 -9.54 -19.58 7.88
C ALA A 238 -9.47 -20.82 6.95
N SER A 239 -8.78 -20.73 5.81
CA SER A 239 -8.73 -21.79 4.78
C SER A 239 -8.20 -23.14 5.30
N GLN A 240 -7.24 -23.15 6.24
CA GLN A 240 -6.72 -24.39 6.82
C GLN A 240 -7.74 -25.10 7.73
N ALA A 241 -8.65 -24.35 8.36
CA ALA A 241 -9.72 -24.92 9.16
C ALA A 241 -10.92 -25.36 8.30
N ILE A 242 -11.12 -24.75 7.14
CA ILE A 242 -12.34 -24.84 6.31
C ILE A 242 -12.31 -25.98 5.29
N GLN A 243 -11.25 -26.79 5.21
CA GLN A 243 -11.11 -27.87 4.19
C GLN A 243 -12.25 -28.90 4.17
N GLU A 244 -13.13 -28.92 5.18
CA GLU A 244 -14.32 -29.78 5.25
C GLU A 244 -15.53 -29.26 4.45
N LEU A 245 -15.53 -28.00 3.99
CA LEU A 245 -16.65 -27.39 3.24
C LEU A 245 -16.27 -27.10 1.78
N PRO A 246 -17.24 -27.13 0.84
CA PRO A 246 -17.06 -26.56 -0.49
C PRO A 246 -16.58 -25.11 -0.38
N PHE A 247 -15.66 -24.73 -1.26
CA PHE A 247 -15.06 -23.39 -1.21
C PHE A 247 -14.90 -22.74 -2.56
N TYR A 248 -14.96 -21.41 -2.55
CA TYR A 248 -14.63 -20.55 -3.69
C TYR A 248 -13.47 -19.64 -3.31
N THR A 249 -12.42 -19.64 -4.13
CA THR A 249 -11.24 -18.81 -3.92
C THR A 249 -11.26 -17.64 -4.89
N TYR A 250 -11.20 -16.42 -4.35
CA TYR A 250 -11.06 -15.23 -5.18
C TYR A 250 -9.73 -15.20 -5.94
N GLY A 251 -9.78 -14.63 -7.15
CA GLY A 251 -8.67 -14.57 -8.09
C GLY A 251 -7.38 -13.93 -7.56
N ASN A 252 -6.32 -14.13 -8.33
CA ASN A 252 -4.94 -13.83 -7.97
C ASN A 252 -4.49 -12.39 -8.33
N GLU A 253 -5.39 -11.49 -8.70
CA GLU A 253 -5.04 -10.18 -9.26
C GLU A 253 -5.99 -9.07 -8.79
N GLY A 254 -5.47 -7.84 -8.74
CA GLY A 254 -6.26 -6.62 -8.51
C GLY A 254 -7.18 -6.30 -9.70
N PHE A 255 -7.61 -5.05 -9.80
CA PHE A 255 -8.37 -4.61 -10.97
C PHE A 255 -7.55 -4.77 -12.25
N ASN A 256 -8.19 -5.31 -13.30
CA ASN A 256 -7.66 -5.25 -14.66
C ASN A 256 -7.74 -3.80 -15.20
N ASN A 257 -7.31 -3.57 -16.44
CA ASN A 257 -7.27 -2.21 -16.99
C ASN A 257 -8.66 -1.58 -17.17
N ASP A 258 -9.67 -2.35 -17.56
CA ASP A 258 -11.03 -1.85 -17.75
C ASP A 258 -11.66 -1.51 -16.40
N GLU A 259 -11.59 -2.44 -15.45
CA GLU A 259 -12.06 -2.25 -14.06
C GLU A 259 -11.37 -1.04 -13.39
N TYR A 260 -10.05 -0.91 -13.57
CA TYR A 260 -9.32 0.25 -13.05
C TYR A 260 -9.75 1.55 -13.73
N SER A 261 -9.95 1.55 -15.05
CA SER A 261 -10.36 2.75 -15.79
C SER A 261 -11.73 3.22 -15.33
N ILE A 262 -12.67 2.30 -15.13
CA ILE A 262 -14.00 2.61 -14.59
C ILE A 262 -13.91 3.12 -13.15
N TYR A 263 -13.15 2.45 -12.27
CA TYR A 263 -12.90 2.94 -10.92
C TYR A 263 -12.28 4.35 -10.91
N ALA A 264 -11.27 4.56 -11.75
CA ALA A 264 -10.48 5.77 -11.82
C ALA A 264 -11.28 6.93 -12.44
N SER A 265 -12.23 6.66 -13.34
CA SER A 265 -13.11 7.67 -13.95
C SER A 265 -13.92 8.46 -12.92
N ASP A 266 -14.17 7.85 -11.78
CA ASP A 266 -14.94 8.43 -10.69
C ASP A 266 -14.01 9.26 -9.77
N CYS A 267 -12.71 8.96 -9.67
CA CYS A 267 -11.85 9.56 -8.63
C CYS A 267 -10.61 10.32 -9.15
N ILE A 268 -9.91 10.98 -8.22
CA ILE A 268 -8.69 11.76 -8.53
C ILE A 268 -7.59 10.93 -9.20
N LEU A 269 -7.56 9.63 -8.97
CA LEU A 269 -6.54 8.74 -9.56
C LEU A 269 -6.66 8.64 -11.09
N GLY A 270 -7.86 8.84 -11.66
CA GLY A 270 -8.04 8.89 -13.12
C GLY A 270 -7.57 10.19 -13.76
N LYS A 271 -7.34 11.22 -12.95
CA LYS A 271 -6.87 12.54 -13.39
C LYS A 271 -5.35 12.70 -13.30
N ILE A 272 -4.63 11.67 -12.88
CA ILE A 272 -3.17 11.67 -12.73
C ILE A 272 -2.49 10.51 -13.49
N PRO A 273 -2.76 10.32 -14.80
CA PRO A 273 -2.23 9.20 -15.58
C PRO A 273 -0.70 9.07 -15.53
N ALA A 274 0.05 10.16 -15.39
CA ALA A 274 1.51 10.12 -15.20
C ALA A 274 1.94 9.30 -13.97
N ARG A 275 1.10 9.21 -12.94
CA ARG A 275 1.39 8.50 -11.69
C ARG A 275 0.97 7.03 -11.75
N ARG A 276 0.47 6.52 -12.89
CA ARG A 276 -0.07 5.15 -13.05
C ARG A 276 0.87 4.05 -12.56
N ALA A 277 2.15 4.14 -12.88
CA ALA A 277 3.15 3.17 -12.44
C ALA A 277 3.36 3.21 -10.91
N SER A 278 3.38 4.41 -10.32
CA SER A 278 3.45 4.58 -8.87
C SER A 278 2.18 4.05 -8.20
N ILE A 279 1.00 4.34 -8.74
CA ILE A 279 -0.28 3.81 -8.27
C ILE A 279 -0.24 2.28 -8.27
N TYR A 280 0.23 1.65 -9.36
CA TYR A 280 0.40 0.20 -9.42
C TYR A 280 1.38 -0.32 -8.37
N PHE A 281 2.52 0.32 -8.20
CA PHE A 281 3.53 -0.10 -7.21
C PHE A 281 2.96 -0.14 -5.78
N TYR A 282 2.25 0.90 -5.36
CA TYR A 282 1.71 0.99 -3.99
C TYR A 282 0.46 0.13 -3.78
N THR A 283 -0.40 0.04 -4.79
CA THR A 283 -1.75 -0.55 -4.62
C THR A 283 -1.92 -1.92 -5.26
N GLY A 284 -1.10 -2.27 -6.25
CA GLY A 284 -1.29 -3.43 -7.13
C GLY A 284 -2.66 -3.45 -7.80
N LEU A 285 -3.31 -2.28 -7.90
CA LEU A 285 -4.70 -2.12 -8.33
C LEU A 285 -5.71 -2.89 -7.48
N VAL A 286 -5.33 -3.28 -6.27
CA VAL A 286 -6.24 -3.93 -5.33
C VAL A 286 -7.20 -2.88 -4.77
N PRO A 287 -8.53 -3.12 -4.82
CA PRO A 287 -9.54 -2.10 -4.53
C PRO A 287 -9.36 -1.37 -3.20
N LEU A 288 -9.03 -2.11 -2.13
CA LEU A 288 -8.78 -1.51 -0.81
C LEU A 288 -7.61 -0.50 -0.84
N PHE A 289 -6.51 -0.83 -1.51
CA PHE A 289 -5.34 0.03 -1.51
C PHE A 289 -5.49 1.20 -2.49
N LEU A 290 -6.26 1.02 -3.57
CA LEU A 290 -6.71 2.13 -4.42
C LEU A 290 -7.53 3.15 -3.65
N ASP A 291 -8.51 2.68 -2.86
CA ASP A 291 -9.35 3.54 -2.02
C ASP A 291 -8.50 4.32 -1.01
N VAL A 292 -7.56 3.65 -0.34
CA VAL A 292 -6.63 4.28 0.61
C VAL A 292 -5.73 5.31 -0.07
N LEU A 293 -5.24 5.04 -1.29
CA LEU A 293 -4.40 5.99 -2.02
C LEU A 293 -5.22 7.21 -2.50
N CYS A 294 -6.44 6.98 -2.97
CA CYS A 294 -7.38 8.04 -3.31
C CYS A 294 -7.68 8.93 -2.08
N ASP A 295 -7.98 8.35 -0.93
CA ASP A 295 -8.18 9.07 0.33
C ASP A 295 -6.94 9.89 0.74
N SER A 296 -5.74 9.34 0.48
CA SER A 296 -4.47 10.03 0.76
C SER A 296 -4.27 11.24 -0.16
N CYS A 297 -4.56 11.11 -1.46
CA CYS A 297 -4.55 12.22 -2.43
C CYS A 297 -5.45 13.36 -1.95
N ASN A 298 -6.68 13.01 -1.58
CA ASN A 298 -7.67 13.97 -1.15
C ASN A 298 -7.30 14.65 0.18
N SER A 299 -6.67 13.92 1.09
CA SER A 299 -6.20 14.48 2.36
C SER A 299 -5.12 15.53 2.13
N VAL A 300 -4.15 15.25 1.25
CA VAL A 300 -3.08 16.21 0.89
C VAL A 300 -3.64 17.44 0.18
N ILE A 301 -4.52 17.26 -0.81
CA ILE A 301 -5.21 18.38 -1.48
C ILE A 301 -5.91 19.28 -0.46
N CYS A 302 -6.65 18.69 0.48
CA CYS A 302 -7.32 19.44 1.55
C CYS A 302 -6.32 20.22 2.40
N GLU A 303 -5.23 19.59 2.85
CA GLU A 303 -4.22 20.23 3.68
C GLU A 303 -3.55 21.41 2.98
N THR A 304 -3.21 21.27 1.70
CA THR A 304 -2.61 22.36 0.91
C THR A 304 -3.58 23.53 0.76
N LYS A 305 -4.85 23.27 0.41
CA LYS A 305 -5.88 24.31 0.33
C LYS A 305 -6.09 25.01 1.67
N LEU A 306 -6.02 24.27 2.77
CA LEU A 306 -6.11 24.86 4.10
C LEU A 306 -4.92 25.77 4.41
N GLN A 307 -3.71 25.41 3.99
CA GLN A 307 -2.52 26.24 4.18
C GLN A 307 -2.55 27.53 3.36
N SER A 308 -3.07 27.50 2.13
CA SER A 308 -3.23 28.69 1.29
C SER A 308 -4.36 29.61 1.77
N SER A 309 -5.37 29.06 2.46
CA SER A 309 -6.58 29.79 2.86
C SER A 309 -6.52 30.45 4.25
N PHE A 310 -5.57 30.11 5.14
CA PHE A 310 -5.67 30.49 6.56
C PHE A 310 -4.51 31.31 7.14
N ARG A 311 -4.78 32.62 7.29
CA ARG A 311 -4.15 33.55 8.25
C ARG A 311 -4.73 33.47 9.68
N ASP A 312 -5.73 32.62 9.99
CA ASP A 312 -6.35 32.62 11.35
C ASP A 312 -6.89 31.27 11.86
N ARG A 313 -6.03 30.49 12.53
CA ARG A 313 -6.17 29.06 12.86
C ARG A 313 -7.27 28.69 13.89
N LYS A 314 -7.98 29.65 14.50
CA LYS A 314 -8.74 29.43 15.76
C LYS A 314 -10.23 29.06 15.64
N LEU A 315 -10.84 29.08 14.46
CA LEU A 315 -12.28 28.76 14.27
C LEU A 315 -12.55 27.31 13.79
N TRP A 316 -11.50 26.54 13.47
CA TRP A 316 -11.58 25.29 12.70
C TRP A 316 -11.94 24.04 13.49
N GLU A 317 -11.57 23.93 14.77
CA GLU A 317 -11.80 22.72 15.57
C GLU A 317 -13.29 22.42 15.84
N ARG A 318 -14.22 23.29 15.42
CA ARG A 318 -15.65 23.21 15.74
C ARG A 318 -16.61 22.97 14.59
N SER A 319 -16.18 22.95 13.32
CA SER A 319 -17.14 22.83 12.21
C SER A 319 -16.64 21.98 11.05
N GLY A 320 -17.48 21.05 10.57
CA GLY A 320 -17.18 20.04 9.54
C GLY A 320 -16.99 20.57 8.12
N LEU A 321 -16.34 21.73 7.96
CA LEU A 321 -16.12 22.48 6.71
C LEU A 321 -15.09 21.87 5.74
N ALA A 322 -14.32 20.85 6.13
CA ALA A 322 -13.42 20.15 5.21
C ALA A 322 -14.16 19.55 3.98
N ALA A 323 -15.43 19.18 4.15
CA ALA A 323 -16.26 18.72 3.04
C ALA A 323 -16.71 19.86 2.11
N ALA A 324 -16.78 21.12 2.58
CA ALA A 324 -17.16 22.26 1.77
C ALA A 324 -16.01 22.72 0.84
N ILE A 325 -14.76 22.64 1.30
CA ILE A 325 -13.58 22.96 0.46
C ILE A 325 -13.35 21.93 -0.65
N LEU A 326 -13.67 20.66 -0.38
CA LEU A 326 -13.66 19.59 -1.41
C LEU A 326 -14.78 19.75 -2.46
N LEU A 327 -15.82 20.54 -2.19
CA LEU A 327 -16.94 20.78 -3.09
C LEU A 327 -16.75 22.02 -3.98
N ASP A 328 -15.78 22.87 -3.66
CA ASP A 328 -15.51 24.18 -4.31
C ASP A 328 -14.12 24.21 -4.98
N GLY A 329 -13.48 23.04 -5.12
CA GLY A 329 -12.15 22.89 -5.69
C GLY A 329 -12.15 22.86 -7.22
N ASP A 330 -11.15 23.50 -7.82
CA ASP A 330 -10.78 23.23 -9.20
C ASP A 330 -10.06 21.88 -9.26
N ASP A 331 -10.83 20.83 -9.51
CA ASP A 331 -10.35 19.45 -9.58
C ASP A 331 -9.21 19.26 -10.62
N GLU A 332 -9.14 20.10 -11.67
CA GLU A 332 -8.06 20.03 -12.68
C GLU A 332 -6.76 20.60 -12.13
N ALA A 333 -6.81 21.73 -11.41
CA ALA A 333 -5.62 22.32 -10.79
C ALA A 333 -5.04 21.42 -9.69
N ASP A 334 -5.90 20.79 -8.88
CA ASP A 334 -5.46 19.84 -7.85
C ASP A 334 -4.82 18.59 -8.45
N ALA A 335 -5.39 18.07 -9.55
CA ALA A 335 -4.84 16.93 -10.27
C ALA A 335 -3.48 17.26 -10.90
N SER A 336 -3.36 18.41 -11.58
CA SER A 336 -2.09 18.88 -12.16
C SER A 336 -1.00 19.01 -11.11
N ALA A 337 -1.30 19.53 -9.90
CA ALA A 337 -0.31 19.61 -8.83
C ALA A 337 0.19 18.23 -8.38
N LEU A 338 -0.72 17.27 -8.16
CA LEU A 338 -0.36 15.88 -7.83
C LEU A 338 0.41 15.18 -8.97
N GLU A 339 0.09 15.53 -10.21
CA GLU A 339 0.67 14.92 -11.40
C GLU A 339 2.07 15.45 -11.70
N GLU A 340 2.27 16.77 -11.64
CA GLU A 340 3.48 17.46 -12.09
C GLU A 340 4.49 17.73 -10.96
N GLU A 341 4.04 17.86 -9.71
CA GLU A 341 4.90 18.24 -8.58
C GLU A 341 5.22 17.04 -7.67
N ASP A 342 6.47 16.59 -7.68
CA ASP A 342 6.92 15.43 -6.90
C ASP A 342 6.75 15.62 -5.39
N GLU A 343 6.89 16.85 -4.87
CA GLU A 343 6.70 17.14 -3.44
C GLU A 343 5.27 16.80 -2.95
N TYR A 344 4.27 17.05 -3.79
CA TYR A 344 2.88 16.72 -3.48
C TYR A 344 2.63 15.23 -3.53
N TRP A 345 3.19 14.56 -4.54
CA TRP A 345 3.09 13.11 -4.65
C TRP A 345 3.78 12.41 -3.47
N ASP A 346 4.95 12.88 -3.06
CA ASP A 346 5.67 12.36 -1.89
C ASP A 346 4.85 12.52 -0.60
N ALA A 347 4.16 13.66 -0.43
CA ALA A 347 3.23 13.85 0.68
C ALA A 347 2.05 12.87 0.63
N VAL A 348 1.52 12.56 -0.56
CA VAL A 348 0.46 11.55 -0.73
C VAL A 348 0.95 10.17 -0.33
N ILE A 349 2.14 9.77 -0.81
CA ILE A 349 2.74 8.49 -0.48
C ILE A 349 2.98 8.38 1.03
N LYS A 350 3.49 9.44 1.66
CA LYS A 350 3.67 9.47 3.12
C LYS A 350 2.34 9.25 3.84
N THR A 351 1.29 9.99 3.46
CA THR A 351 -0.05 9.83 4.05
C THR A 351 -0.61 8.41 3.83
N PHE A 352 -0.37 7.82 2.65
CA PHE A 352 -0.75 6.44 2.33
C PHE A 352 -0.06 5.43 3.24
N CYS A 353 1.26 5.52 3.41
CA CYS A 353 2.04 4.60 4.23
C CYS A 353 1.72 4.75 5.74
N GLU A 354 1.33 5.95 6.18
CA GLU A 354 0.85 6.21 7.53
C GLU A 354 -0.62 5.81 7.77
N HIS A 355 -1.35 5.43 6.72
CA HIS A 355 -2.75 5.04 6.81
C HIS A 355 -2.94 3.77 7.66
N THR A 356 -4.09 3.69 8.34
CA THR A 356 -4.39 2.61 9.31
C THR A 356 -4.34 1.20 8.69
N GLU A 357 -4.71 1.08 7.41
CA GLU A 357 -4.65 -0.18 6.66
C GLU A 357 -3.20 -0.61 6.37
N LEU A 358 -2.31 0.32 6.00
CA LEU A 358 -0.90 0.00 5.76
C LEU A 358 -0.14 -0.26 7.08
N LYS A 359 -0.51 0.45 8.15
CA LYS A 359 -0.09 0.09 9.51
C LYS A 359 -0.57 -1.30 9.92
N ALA A 360 -1.70 -1.80 9.39
CA ALA A 360 -2.15 -3.17 9.63
C ALA A 360 -1.31 -4.20 8.85
N VAL A 361 -0.87 -3.88 7.63
CA VAL A 361 0.09 -4.69 6.86
C VAL A 361 1.40 -4.83 7.65
N SER A 362 2.00 -3.71 8.08
CA SER A 362 3.25 -3.72 8.85
C SER A 362 3.13 -4.54 10.14
N ARG A 363 2.07 -4.31 10.93
CA ARG A 363 1.79 -5.10 12.15
C ARG A 363 1.63 -6.60 11.90
N LYS A 364 1.17 -6.99 10.72
CA LYS A 364 1.03 -8.41 10.34
C LYS A 364 2.38 -9.02 9.99
N ALA A 365 3.17 -8.34 9.16
CA ALA A 365 4.54 -8.73 8.87
C ALA A 365 5.38 -8.84 10.17
N ASP A 366 5.21 -7.90 11.10
CA ASP A 366 5.90 -7.89 12.40
C ASP A 366 5.54 -9.07 13.31
N ARG A 367 4.46 -9.81 13.04
CA ARG A 367 4.10 -11.02 13.77
C ARG A 367 4.64 -12.31 13.18
N ILE A 368 5.26 -12.26 11.99
CA ILE A 368 5.87 -13.42 11.36
C ILE A 368 7.00 -13.96 12.24
N VAL A 369 7.04 -15.28 12.44
CA VAL A 369 8.14 -15.94 13.13
C VAL A 369 9.05 -16.56 12.07
N VAL A 370 10.32 -16.16 12.06
CA VAL A 370 11.33 -16.70 11.15
C VAL A 370 12.03 -17.85 11.85
N GLN A 371 11.83 -19.08 11.36
CA GLN A 371 12.41 -20.31 11.94
C GLN A 371 13.51 -20.91 11.07
N GLU A 372 13.49 -20.63 9.78
CA GLU A 372 14.40 -21.15 8.77
C GLU A 372 14.73 -20.09 7.71
N ASP A 373 15.64 -20.43 6.80
CA ASP A 373 16.02 -19.55 5.70
C ASP A 373 14.91 -19.56 4.63
N TYR A 374 14.11 -18.49 4.56
CA TYR A 374 13.10 -18.32 3.50
C TYR A 374 13.81 -17.83 2.23
N LEU A 375 14.13 -18.75 1.30
CA LEU A 375 15.00 -18.45 0.15
C LEU A 375 14.25 -17.83 -1.03
N THR A 376 12.96 -18.14 -1.18
CA THR A 376 12.16 -17.74 -2.35
C THR A 376 10.97 -16.86 -1.97
N ASP A 377 10.40 -16.14 -2.94
CA ASP A 377 9.23 -15.30 -2.69
C ASP A 377 8.01 -16.16 -2.31
N GLU A 378 7.90 -17.37 -2.84
CA GLU A 378 6.86 -18.34 -2.51
C GLU A 378 6.95 -18.79 -1.05
N SER A 379 8.17 -19.10 -0.59
CA SER A 379 8.40 -19.49 0.80
C SER A 379 8.03 -18.37 1.78
N MET A 380 8.32 -17.11 1.41
CA MET A 380 7.92 -15.94 2.21
C MET A 380 6.42 -15.68 2.17
N ALA A 381 5.79 -15.82 1.00
CA ALA A 381 4.36 -15.60 0.83
C ALA A 381 3.53 -16.63 1.61
N SER A 382 4.08 -17.82 1.83
CA SER A 382 3.47 -18.87 2.64
C SER A 382 3.43 -18.57 4.15
N LEU A 383 4.23 -17.61 4.63
CA LEU A 383 4.29 -17.24 6.05
C LEU A 383 3.02 -16.55 6.56
N ASP A 384 2.36 -15.80 5.70
CA ASP A 384 1.11 -15.11 6.02
C ASP A 384 0.29 -14.85 4.76
N PRO A 385 -0.81 -15.59 4.54
CA PRO A 385 -1.61 -15.49 3.33
C PRO A 385 -2.54 -14.26 3.33
N THR A 386 -2.48 -13.39 4.35
CA THR A 386 -3.42 -12.28 4.54
C THR A 386 -3.42 -11.30 3.35
N TYR A 387 -2.24 -10.95 2.81
CA TYR A 387 -2.08 -10.00 1.71
C TYR A 387 -1.31 -10.60 0.52
N VAL A 388 -1.47 -11.90 0.33
CA VAL A 388 -0.82 -12.70 -0.72
C VAL A 388 -1.88 -13.12 -1.71
N LEU A 389 -1.74 -12.69 -2.96
CA LEU A 389 -2.63 -13.05 -4.06
C LEU A 389 -2.37 -14.48 -4.52
N ASN A 390 -1.10 -14.86 -4.66
CA ASN A 390 -0.71 -16.21 -5.04
C ASN A 390 0.57 -16.63 -4.31
N ALA A 391 0.43 -17.53 -3.34
CA ALA A 391 1.56 -18.02 -2.55
C ALA A 391 2.54 -18.85 -3.39
N GLY A 392 2.04 -19.64 -4.35
CA GLY A 392 2.86 -20.47 -5.23
C GLY A 392 3.67 -19.68 -6.26
N LYS A 393 3.43 -18.37 -6.40
CA LYS A 393 4.21 -17.44 -7.24
C LYS A 393 4.86 -16.30 -6.44
N GLY A 394 4.76 -16.32 -5.11
CA GLY A 394 5.27 -15.23 -4.28
C GLY A 394 4.61 -13.87 -4.56
N GLN A 395 3.36 -13.86 -5.03
CA GLN A 395 2.66 -12.65 -5.48
C GLN A 395 1.85 -12.04 -4.33
N TYR A 396 2.20 -10.82 -3.96
CA TYR A 396 1.51 -10.03 -2.93
C TYR A 396 0.48 -9.08 -3.55
N CYS A 397 -0.42 -8.54 -2.72
CA CYS A 397 -1.42 -7.56 -3.16
C CYS A 397 -0.82 -6.34 -3.85
N SER A 398 0.42 -5.96 -3.55
CA SER A 398 1.18 -4.97 -4.31
C SER A 398 2.68 -5.18 -4.17
N PRO A 399 3.48 -4.66 -5.12
CA PRO A 399 4.94 -4.61 -4.96
C PRO A 399 5.39 -3.93 -3.66
N TYR A 400 4.73 -2.84 -3.25
CA TYR A 400 5.02 -2.19 -1.96
C TYR A 400 4.77 -3.10 -0.77
N ILE A 401 3.65 -3.83 -0.75
CA ILE A 401 3.35 -4.78 0.33
C ILE A 401 4.40 -5.88 0.37
N LYS A 402 4.81 -6.41 -0.79
CA LYS A 402 5.94 -7.36 -0.86
C LYS A 402 7.19 -6.77 -0.21
N THR A 403 7.54 -5.51 -0.49
CA THR A 403 8.69 -4.84 0.13
C THR A 403 8.58 -4.79 1.66
N VAL A 404 7.40 -4.50 2.21
CA VAL A 404 7.16 -4.51 3.67
C VAL A 404 7.45 -5.91 4.25
N TYR A 405 6.91 -6.97 3.64
CA TYR A 405 7.14 -8.34 4.09
C TYR A 405 8.61 -8.75 3.98
N VAL A 406 9.24 -8.50 2.84
CA VAL A 406 10.66 -8.82 2.61
C VAL A 406 11.52 -8.11 3.67
N LYS A 407 11.33 -6.81 3.88
CA LYS A 407 12.11 -6.05 4.87
C LYS A 407 11.97 -6.60 6.28
N THR A 408 10.75 -6.89 6.72
CA THR A 408 10.51 -7.44 8.05
C THR A 408 11.09 -8.85 8.22
N VAL A 409 10.92 -9.73 7.23
CA VAL A 409 11.46 -11.09 7.26
C VAL A 409 12.99 -11.06 7.29
N ARG A 410 13.64 -10.26 6.43
CA ARG A 410 15.10 -10.15 6.40
C ARG A 410 15.66 -9.59 7.71
N SER A 411 15.01 -8.57 8.27
CA SER A 411 15.45 -8.00 9.56
C SER A 411 15.41 -9.03 10.69
N LYS A 412 14.41 -9.92 10.69
CA LYS A 412 14.31 -11.01 11.67
C LYS A 412 15.29 -12.15 11.40
N GLU A 413 15.52 -12.50 10.15
CA GLU A 413 16.55 -13.48 9.75
C GLU A 413 17.94 -13.01 10.18
N GLU A 414 18.29 -11.73 10.03
CA GLU A 414 19.57 -11.19 10.49
C GLU A 414 19.76 -11.34 12.01
N VAL A 415 18.69 -11.16 12.80
CA VAL A 415 18.74 -11.34 14.27
C VAL A 415 18.86 -12.82 14.63
N ALA A 416 18.12 -13.70 13.94
CA ALA A 416 18.11 -15.13 14.22
C ALA A 416 19.40 -15.84 13.75
N LYS A 417 19.93 -15.42 12.60
CA LYS A 417 21.09 -16.00 11.92
C LYS A 417 21.92 -14.88 11.27
N PRO A 418 22.81 -14.23 12.04
CA PRO A 418 23.63 -13.13 11.53
C PRO A 418 24.51 -13.57 10.36
N HIS A 419 24.37 -12.93 9.21
CA HIS A 419 25.22 -13.19 8.04
C HIS A 419 26.52 -12.39 8.16
N ALA A 420 27.65 -13.00 7.77
CA ALA A 420 28.98 -12.37 7.87
C ALA A 420 29.04 -10.99 7.19
N ASN A 421 28.36 -10.84 6.05
CA ASN A 421 28.33 -9.61 5.26
C ASN A 421 26.91 -8.99 5.16
N GLY A 422 25.98 -9.46 5.99
CA GLY A 422 24.59 -8.96 6.05
C GLY A 422 23.59 -9.77 5.23
N VAL A 423 22.39 -9.94 5.78
CA VAL A 423 21.28 -10.72 5.22
C VAL A 423 20.87 -10.21 3.84
N TRP A 424 20.95 -8.91 3.62
CA TRP A 424 20.56 -8.28 2.36
C TRP A 424 21.52 -8.63 1.23
N LEU A 425 22.81 -8.79 1.53
CA LEU A 425 23.79 -9.24 0.54
C LEU A 425 23.57 -10.70 0.16
N ALA A 426 23.29 -11.55 1.15
CA ALA A 426 22.90 -12.95 0.90
C ALA A 426 21.58 -13.04 0.11
N TYR A 427 20.61 -12.16 0.39
CA TYR A 427 19.36 -12.08 -0.36
C TYR A 427 19.58 -11.61 -1.81
N ALA A 428 20.41 -10.59 -2.03
CA ALA A 428 20.76 -10.13 -3.37
C ALA A 428 21.47 -11.22 -4.18
N SER A 429 22.43 -11.91 -3.57
CA SER A 429 23.14 -13.04 -4.20
C SER A 429 22.18 -14.13 -4.64
N ARG A 430 21.17 -14.47 -3.81
CA ARG A 430 20.14 -15.46 -4.14
C ARG A 430 19.31 -15.03 -5.35
N LYS A 431 18.89 -13.75 -5.38
CA LYS A 431 18.13 -13.19 -6.51
C LYS A 431 18.92 -13.17 -7.82
N LEU A 432 20.22 -12.91 -7.77
CA LEU A 432 21.09 -12.98 -8.95
C LEU A 432 21.35 -14.41 -9.43
N SER A 433 21.24 -15.40 -8.54
CA SER A 433 21.40 -16.81 -8.90
C SER A 433 20.12 -17.49 -9.39
N ASP A 434 18.98 -16.82 -9.30
CA ASP A 434 17.70 -17.33 -9.77
C ASP A 434 17.69 -17.38 -11.32
N THR A 435 17.17 -18.47 -11.89
CA THR A 435 17.17 -18.70 -13.36
C THR A 435 16.10 -17.92 -14.11
N GLY A 436 15.24 -17.18 -13.38
CA GLY A 436 14.22 -16.31 -13.95
C GLY A 436 14.78 -15.00 -14.54
N GLU A 437 13.89 -14.22 -15.15
CA GLU A 437 14.24 -12.86 -15.55
C GLU A 437 14.47 -11.98 -14.31
N ILE A 438 15.67 -11.39 -14.23
CA ILE A 438 16.08 -10.58 -13.08
C ILE A 438 15.41 -9.20 -13.15
N ASP A 439 14.59 -8.88 -12.16
CA ASP A 439 14.06 -7.53 -11.93
C ASP A 439 15.17 -6.62 -11.38
N TRP A 440 15.87 -5.94 -12.30
CA TRP A 440 16.96 -5.02 -11.98
C TRP A 440 16.50 -3.76 -11.25
N SER A 441 15.23 -3.36 -11.37
CA SER A 441 14.66 -2.23 -10.62
C SER A 441 14.56 -2.57 -9.14
N CYS A 442 14.03 -3.76 -8.83
CA CYS A 442 13.98 -4.30 -7.47
C CYS A 442 15.39 -4.47 -6.87
N LEU A 443 16.35 -5.01 -7.63
CA LEU A 443 17.74 -5.14 -7.19
C LEU A 443 18.43 -3.78 -6.98
N GLY A 444 18.13 -2.79 -7.80
CA GLY A 444 18.68 -1.44 -7.67
C GLY A 444 18.33 -0.77 -6.34
N HIS A 445 17.12 -1.00 -5.80
CA HIS A 445 16.76 -0.57 -4.46
C HIS A 445 17.44 -1.40 -3.37
N LEU A 446 17.61 -2.69 -3.64
CA LEU A 446 18.29 -3.62 -2.74
C LEU A 446 19.75 -3.18 -2.49
N CYS A 447 20.39 -2.44 -3.39
CA CYS A 447 21.72 -1.84 -3.14
C CYS A 447 21.77 -1.01 -1.85
N GLU A 448 20.77 -0.17 -1.59
CA GLU A 448 20.73 0.67 -0.38
C GLU A 448 20.61 -0.20 0.88
N ASP A 449 19.79 -1.27 0.81
CA ASP A 449 19.66 -2.27 1.87
C ASP A 449 20.96 -3.06 2.11
N VAL A 450 21.64 -3.46 1.03
CA VAL A 450 22.94 -4.15 1.09
C VAL A 450 23.98 -3.26 1.74
N LEU A 451 24.11 -2.01 1.29
CA LEU A 451 25.17 -1.12 1.75
C LEU A 451 24.95 -0.66 3.18
N ALA A 452 23.70 -0.41 3.56
CA ALA A 452 23.34 -0.19 4.96
C ALA A 452 23.63 -1.42 5.85
N SER A 453 23.69 -2.64 5.30
CA SER A 453 24.06 -3.84 6.05
C SER A 453 25.57 -4.08 6.12
N VAL A 454 26.27 -3.72 5.05
CA VAL A 454 27.72 -3.97 4.88
C VAL A 454 28.55 -2.91 5.59
N ILE A 455 28.24 -1.62 5.40
CA ILE A 455 29.04 -0.50 5.91
C ILE A 455 29.21 -0.55 7.44
N PRO A 456 28.18 -0.82 8.25
CA PRO A 456 28.36 -0.96 9.70
C PRO A 456 29.31 -2.08 10.12
N LYS A 457 29.41 -3.15 9.32
CA LYS A 457 30.23 -4.33 9.62
C LYS A 457 31.67 -4.20 9.11
N LYS A 458 31.85 -3.56 7.95
CA LYS A 458 33.12 -3.53 7.20
C LYS A 458 33.77 -2.15 7.15
N GLY A 459 33.00 -1.11 7.42
CA GLY A 459 33.39 0.28 7.22
C GLY A 459 33.24 0.74 5.78
N LEU A 460 33.60 2.01 5.55
CA LEU A 460 33.59 2.68 4.26
C LEU A 460 34.85 3.54 4.14
N VAL A 461 35.57 3.42 3.02
CA VAL A 461 36.83 4.15 2.80
C VAL A 461 36.68 5.14 1.66
N LEU A 462 36.53 6.43 1.99
CA LEU A 462 36.39 7.53 1.03
C LEU A 462 37.70 8.32 0.90
N GLY A 463 38.55 7.91 -0.03
CA GLY A 463 39.88 8.49 -0.23
C GLY A 463 40.78 8.28 0.99
N GLN A 464 41.00 9.34 1.77
CA GLN A 464 41.75 9.26 3.05
C GLN A 464 40.84 9.06 4.27
N LEU A 465 39.53 9.30 4.14
CA LEU A 465 38.56 9.08 5.21
C LEU A 465 38.27 7.59 5.34
N LYS A 466 38.42 7.04 6.55
CA LYS A 466 38.13 5.63 6.85
C LYS A 466 37.06 5.56 7.92
N VAL A 467 35.81 5.48 7.50
CA VAL A 467 34.65 5.33 8.37
C VAL A 467 34.64 3.89 8.90
N ARG A 468 34.83 3.71 10.21
CA ARG A 468 34.93 2.39 10.85
C ARG A 468 34.52 2.44 12.31
N GLY A 469 34.34 1.26 12.92
CA GLY A 469 33.98 1.14 14.33
C GLY A 469 32.49 0.89 14.54
N ALA A 470 31.95 1.35 15.66
CA ALA A 470 30.57 1.06 16.06
C ALA A 470 29.57 2.00 15.37
N ILE A 471 29.10 1.62 14.18
CA ILE A 471 28.11 2.38 13.41
C ILE A 471 26.74 1.71 13.61
N CYS A 472 25.77 2.44 14.14
CA CYS A 472 24.39 1.97 14.30
C CYS A 472 23.56 2.36 13.08
N VAL A 473 22.77 1.45 12.51
CA VAL A 473 21.84 1.79 11.43
C VAL A 473 20.53 2.27 12.02
N GLU A 474 20.11 3.48 11.68
CA GLU A 474 18.81 4.03 12.02
C GLU A 474 18.00 4.28 10.74
N THR A 475 16.91 3.54 10.60
CA THR A 475 15.97 3.78 9.51
C THR A 475 14.96 4.86 9.87
N PHE A 476 14.59 5.72 8.91
CA PHE A 476 13.68 6.84 9.20
C PHE A 476 12.63 7.08 8.09
N ASN A 477 11.41 7.43 8.49
CA ASN A 477 10.34 7.95 7.61
C ASN A 477 10.31 9.48 7.55
N SER A 478 10.87 10.12 8.58
CA SER A 478 11.03 11.57 8.70
C SER A 478 12.44 11.84 9.19
N ILE A 479 13.08 12.89 8.68
CA ILE A 479 14.45 13.25 9.06
C ILE A 479 14.53 13.31 10.59
N PRO A 480 15.43 12.55 11.23
CA PRO A 480 15.49 12.46 12.68
C PRO A 480 15.89 13.77 13.37
N SER A 481 16.35 14.78 12.61
CA SER A 481 16.68 16.14 13.04
C SER A 481 17.45 16.17 14.37
N ARG A 482 18.78 15.97 14.33
CA ARG A 482 19.63 15.91 15.53
C ARG A 482 20.52 17.15 15.65
N THR A 483 20.80 17.59 16.87
CA THR A 483 21.75 18.69 17.08
C THR A 483 23.19 18.22 16.95
N ILE A 484 24.03 18.99 16.27
CA ILE A 484 25.48 18.76 16.19
C ILE A 484 26.09 18.69 17.59
N LYS A 485 25.63 19.55 18.51
CA LYS A 485 26.06 19.53 19.90
C LYS A 485 25.92 18.16 20.57
N SER A 486 24.87 17.40 20.25
CA SER A 486 24.68 16.05 20.81
C SER A 486 25.51 15.00 20.07
N LEU A 487 25.71 15.15 18.75
CA LEU A 487 26.46 14.22 17.92
C LEU A 487 27.98 14.26 18.18
N VAL A 488 28.53 15.42 18.51
CA VAL A 488 29.96 15.55 18.90
C VAL A 488 30.28 14.81 20.22
N GLN A 489 29.27 14.52 21.05
CA GLN A 489 29.44 13.79 22.31
C GLN A 489 29.46 12.26 22.14
N LEU A 490 29.30 11.75 20.92
CA LEU A 490 29.41 10.32 20.64
C LEU A 490 30.84 9.83 20.95
N LYS A 491 30.96 8.54 21.25
CA LYS A 491 32.26 7.93 21.51
C LYS A 491 33.13 7.99 20.24
N PRO A 492 34.46 8.17 20.35
CA PRO A 492 35.35 8.03 19.22
C PRO A 492 35.16 6.70 18.49
N ASN A 493 35.27 6.69 17.16
CA ASN A 493 34.97 5.55 16.29
C ASN A 493 33.53 5.01 16.44
N SER A 494 32.56 5.89 16.67
CA SER A 494 31.15 5.51 16.68
C SER A 494 30.29 6.50 15.89
N GLY A 495 29.11 6.05 15.50
CA GLY A 495 28.24 6.85 14.66
C GLY A 495 26.92 6.20 14.33
N TYR A 496 26.21 6.85 13.42
CA TYR A 496 24.94 6.41 12.88
C TYR A 496 25.00 6.39 11.35
N TYR A 497 24.42 5.35 10.75
CA TYR A 497 23.99 5.36 9.35
C TYR A 497 22.50 5.64 9.37
N TYR A 498 22.10 6.83 8.93
CA TYR A 498 20.70 7.17 8.68
C TYR A 498 20.30 6.71 7.29
N LYS A 499 19.31 5.83 7.25
CA LYS A 499 18.79 5.26 6.01
C LYS A 499 17.31 5.60 5.84
N PRO A 500 16.89 6.17 4.71
CA PRO A 500 15.46 6.32 4.41
C PRO A 500 14.76 4.95 4.49
N TRP A 501 13.58 4.91 5.12
CA TRP A 501 12.77 3.70 5.23
C TRP A 501 12.03 3.40 3.91
N GLU A 502 11.58 4.44 3.20
CA GLU A 502 10.88 4.38 1.91
C GLU A 502 11.61 5.18 0.82
N ARG A 503 11.25 4.89 -0.44
CA ARG A 503 11.90 5.34 -1.67
C ARG A 503 12.16 6.86 -1.67
N ALA A 504 13.37 7.21 -2.10
CA ALA A 504 13.82 8.56 -2.40
C ALA A 504 13.49 9.57 -1.30
N PHE A 505 14.29 9.57 -0.22
CA PHE A 505 14.44 10.83 0.48
C PHE A 505 15.00 11.83 -0.55
N PRO A 506 14.31 12.96 -0.83
CA PRO A 506 14.46 13.72 -2.07
C PRO A 506 15.83 14.38 -2.28
N ASP A 507 16.75 14.21 -1.33
CA ASP A 507 18.07 14.83 -1.40
C ASP A 507 19.25 13.83 -1.33
N VAL A 508 19.10 12.60 -0.80
CA VAL A 508 20.18 11.59 -0.60
C VAL A 508 19.66 10.15 -0.40
N ASP A 509 20.49 9.16 -0.74
CA ASP A 509 20.20 7.73 -0.49
C ASP A 509 20.58 7.29 0.94
N GLY A 510 21.40 8.07 1.64
CA GLY A 510 21.76 7.83 3.04
C GLY A 510 22.68 8.89 3.63
N VAL A 511 22.76 8.98 4.95
CA VAL A 511 23.66 9.90 5.66
C VAL A 511 24.38 9.17 6.78
N ILE A 512 25.71 9.15 6.74
CA ILE A 512 26.53 8.66 7.85
C ILE A 512 26.96 9.85 8.70
N VAL A 513 26.71 9.76 10.00
CA VAL A 513 27.26 10.67 11.01
C VAL A 513 28.24 9.87 11.86
N TRP A 514 29.51 10.26 11.89
CA TRP A 514 30.56 9.47 12.50
C TRP A 514 31.59 10.35 13.21
N VAL A 515 31.96 9.97 14.43
CA VAL A 515 33.04 10.63 15.19
C VAL A 515 34.32 9.83 15.02
N ASP A 516 35.38 10.48 14.54
CA ASP A 516 36.66 9.82 14.30
C ASP A 516 37.47 9.56 15.59
N GLU A 517 38.66 8.98 15.45
CA GLU A 517 39.57 8.71 16.57
C GLU A 517 40.03 9.97 17.31
N LYS A 518 39.97 11.13 16.64
CA LYS A 518 40.37 12.43 17.19
C LYS A 518 39.21 13.19 17.82
N GLY A 519 37.99 12.63 17.77
CA GLY A 519 36.79 13.29 18.26
C GLY A 519 36.20 14.31 17.28
N GLU A 520 36.62 14.31 16.01
CA GLU A 520 36.06 15.18 14.96
C GLU A 520 34.78 14.55 14.40
N LEU A 521 33.72 15.36 14.22
CA LEU A 521 32.46 14.89 13.66
C LEU A 521 32.51 14.96 12.13
N HIS A 522 32.15 13.85 11.48
CA HIS A 522 32.01 13.75 10.05
C HIS A 522 30.55 13.50 9.68
N VAL A 523 30.04 14.29 8.73
CA VAL A 523 28.74 14.06 8.09
C VAL A 523 29.01 13.67 6.64
N VAL A 524 28.62 12.46 6.26
CA VAL A 524 28.83 11.88 4.94
C VAL A 524 27.48 11.62 4.28
N ALA A 525 27.13 12.45 3.30
CA ALA A 525 26.01 12.23 2.40
C ALA A 525 26.38 11.17 1.36
N LEU A 526 25.55 10.14 1.22
CA LEU A 526 25.76 9.05 0.27
C LEU A 526 24.74 9.16 -0.87
N GLN A 527 25.25 9.04 -2.09
CA GLN A 527 24.46 8.85 -3.29
C GLN A 527 25.01 7.65 -4.06
N PHE A 528 24.19 6.62 -4.22
CA PHE A 528 24.49 5.44 -5.01
C PHE A 528 24.07 5.67 -6.46
N THR A 529 25.05 5.82 -7.36
CA THR A 529 24.78 6.16 -8.75
C THR A 529 25.64 5.35 -9.72
N VAL A 530 25.02 5.01 -10.84
CA VAL A 530 25.64 4.40 -12.02
C VAL A 530 26.12 5.44 -13.03
N ASN A 531 25.71 6.70 -12.86
CA ASN A 531 26.11 7.79 -13.72
C ASN A 531 26.02 9.13 -12.98
N ILE A 532 27.19 9.68 -12.66
CA ILE A 532 27.32 10.96 -11.96
C ILE A 532 26.87 12.14 -12.82
N ASP A 533 26.83 12.00 -14.15
CA ASP A 533 26.35 13.06 -15.04
C ASP A 533 24.83 13.02 -15.24
N ARG A 534 24.13 12.00 -14.71
CA ARG A 534 22.69 11.76 -14.97
C ARG A 534 21.88 11.42 -13.70
N HIS A 535 22.41 11.75 -12.53
CA HIS A 535 21.72 11.54 -11.25
C HIS A 535 20.71 12.66 -10.97
N LEU A 536 19.71 12.37 -10.12
CA LEU A 536 18.58 13.26 -9.84
C LEU A 536 18.96 14.54 -9.05
N HIS A 537 20.00 14.50 -8.22
CA HIS A 537 20.26 15.54 -7.20
C HIS A 537 21.72 15.96 -7.10
N SER A 538 22.04 17.23 -7.39
CA SER A 538 23.43 17.70 -7.29
C SER A 538 23.94 17.72 -5.85
N ALA A 539 25.25 17.47 -5.66
CA ALA A 539 25.90 17.56 -4.35
C ALA A 539 25.66 18.92 -3.66
N ASP A 540 25.55 20.00 -4.43
CA ASP A 540 25.29 21.36 -3.93
C ASP A 540 23.87 21.54 -3.37
N GLN A 541 22.90 20.76 -3.83
CA GLN A 541 21.51 20.79 -3.33
C GLN A 541 21.43 20.24 -1.91
N PHE A 542 21.96 19.03 -1.68
CA PHE A 542 22.00 18.44 -0.33
C PHE A 542 22.90 19.21 0.62
N MET A 543 24.07 19.65 0.13
CA MET A 543 25.03 20.39 0.94
C MET A 543 24.61 21.85 1.17
N SER A 544 23.47 22.30 0.63
CA SER A 544 22.93 23.60 0.97
C SER A 544 22.63 23.69 2.47
N LEU A 545 22.86 24.87 3.04
CA LEU A 545 22.61 25.13 4.46
C LEU A 545 21.14 24.96 4.83
N ALA A 546 20.24 25.25 3.89
CA ALA A 546 18.81 25.01 4.04
C ALA A 546 18.50 23.52 4.23
N SER A 547 19.06 22.65 3.37
CA SER A 547 18.89 21.20 3.50
C SER A 547 19.59 20.66 4.74
N LEU A 548 20.83 21.07 5.01
CA LEU A 548 21.56 20.65 6.22
C LEU A 548 20.85 21.05 7.51
N LYS A 549 20.20 22.22 7.58
CA LYS A 549 19.40 22.65 8.75
C LYS A 549 18.21 21.74 9.03
N ARG A 550 17.63 21.11 8.00
CA ARG A 550 16.54 20.13 8.19
C ARG A 550 17.04 18.89 8.94
N TRP A 551 18.31 18.53 8.74
CA TRP A 551 18.97 17.40 9.40
C TRP A 551 19.60 17.79 10.75
N PHE A 552 20.16 18.98 10.80
CA PHE A 552 21.00 19.48 11.88
C PHE A 552 20.68 20.96 12.16
N PRO A 553 19.70 21.26 13.04
CA PRO A 553 19.19 22.63 13.20
C PRO A 553 20.24 23.68 13.59
N ASP A 554 21.28 23.27 14.33
CA ASP A 554 22.39 24.09 14.83
C ASP A 554 23.63 24.08 13.91
N ILE A 555 23.56 23.49 12.70
CA ILE A 555 24.71 23.33 11.80
C ILE A 555 25.43 24.63 11.44
N GLU A 556 24.71 25.75 11.39
CA GLU A 556 25.30 27.07 11.09
C GLU A 556 26.40 27.47 12.07
N GLU A 557 26.25 27.14 13.35
CA GLU A 557 27.20 27.47 14.41
C GLU A 557 28.54 26.73 14.22
N TYR A 558 28.55 25.64 13.42
CA TYR A 558 29.67 24.70 13.32
C TYR A 558 30.32 24.64 11.93
N VAL A 559 29.71 25.22 10.90
CA VAL A 559 30.23 25.19 9.52
C VAL A 559 30.47 26.59 8.92
N MET A 560 30.08 27.66 9.62
CA MET A 560 30.38 29.04 9.23
C MET A 560 31.83 29.42 9.60
N ASP A 561 32.64 29.73 8.58
CA ASP A 561 33.98 30.31 8.75
C ASP A 561 33.84 31.81 9.03
N THR A 562 34.24 32.26 10.23
CA THR A 562 34.12 33.64 10.73
C THR A 562 35.06 34.60 10.02
N ALA A 563 34.79 34.88 8.74
CA ALA A 563 35.53 35.89 7.98
C ALA A 563 34.91 37.30 8.07
N SER A 564 33.81 37.51 8.80
CA SER A 564 33.08 38.80 8.81
C SER A 564 32.62 39.31 10.18
N THR A 565 33.14 38.77 11.30
CA THR A 565 32.85 39.32 12.64
C THR A 565 34.16 39.51 13.41
N SER A 566 34.36 40.73 13.91
CA SER A 566 35.53 41.24 14.63
C SER A 566 35.74 40.64 16.04
N GLN A 567 35.34 39.39 16.25
CA GLN A 567 35.58 38.66 17.50
C GLN A 567 36.27 37.31 17.20
N PRO A 568 37.20 36.86 18.05
CA PRO A 568 37.94 35.63 17.81
C PRO A 568 37.00 34.41 17.82
N PRO A 569 37.21 33.43 16.93
CA PRO A 569 36.36 32.23 16.88
C PRO A 569 36.52 31.42 18.16
N VAL A 570 35.40 31.19 18.84
CA VAL A 570 35.32 30.21 19.92
C VAL A 570 35.16 28.84 19.27
N SER A 571 36.28 28.16 19.02
CA SER A 571 36.45 26.76 18.57
C SER A 571 36.74 26.54 17.07
N PRO A 572 37.72 25.69 16.70
CA PRO A 572 37.93 25.25 15.32
C PRO A 572 36.73 24.42 14.85
N SER A 573 36.42 24.46 13.56
CA SER A 573 35.32 23.73 12.90
C SER A 573 35.30 22.25 13.34
N THR A 574 34.37 21.89 14.23
CA THR A 574 34.23 20.53 14.80
C THR A 574 33.55 19.56 13.83
N VAL A 575 33.01 20.06 12.71
CA VAL A 575 32.24 19.27 11.73
C VAL A 575 32.90 19.31 10.35
N LYS A 576 33.08 18.12 9.75
CA LYS A 576 33.57 17.93 8.39
C LYS A 576 32.46 17.36 7.52
N LEU A 577 32.12 18.09 6.45
CA LEU A 577 31.09 17.69 5.51
C LEU A 577 31.70 16.93 4.32
N HIS A 578 31.08 15.83 3.96
CA HIS A 578 31.47 14.97 2.84
C HIS A 578 30.24 14.59 2.02
N PHE A 579 30.38 14.64 0.69
CA PHE A 579 29.42 14.09 -0.24
C PHE A 579 30.11 12.96 -1.01
N ALA A 580 29.47 11.81 -1.16
CA ALA A 580 30.05 10.65 -1.83
C ALA A 580 29.10 10.09 -2.89
N PHE A 581 29.56 10.09 -4.14
CA PHE A 581 29.00 9.27 -5.20
C PHE A 581 29.66 7.89 -5.18
N ILE A 582 28.86 6.86 -4.95
CA ILE A 582 29.34 5.46 -4.88
C ILE A 582 28.67 4.66 -6.01
N GLY A 583 29.48 4.14 -6.95
CA GLY A 583 29.02 3.25 -8.02
C GLY A 583 29.89 3.27 -9.28
N CYS A 584 29.49 2.50 -10.31
CA CYS A 584 30.27 2.35 -11.54
C CYS A 584 30.33 3.68 -12.29
N SER A 585 31.54 4.16 -12.58
CA SER A 585 31.74 5.32 -13.45
C SER A 585 31.19 5.00 -14.85
N SER A 586 30.40 5.92 -15.42
CA SER A 586 29.82 5.87 -16.77
C SER A 586 30.83 5.93 -17.93
N ARG A 587 32.08 5.51 -17.70
CA ARG A 587 33.10 5.35 -18.74
C ARG A 587 33.55 3.89 -18.80
N PRO A 588 32.83 3.02 -19.52
CA PRO A 588 33.42 1.75 -19.94
C PRO A 588 34.67 2.08 -20.76
N GLY A 589 35.86 1.78 -20.22
CA GLY A 589 37.15 2.07 -20.88
C GLY A 589 38.10 3.00 -20.15
N VAL A 590 37.77 3.54 -18.97
CA VAL A 590 38.77 4.19 -18.10
C VAL A 590 39.05 3.30 -16.89
N CYS A 591 39.45 2.06 -17.16
CA CYS A 591 40.13 1.21 -16.21
C CYS A 591 41.60 1.12 -16.62
N SER A 592 42.33 2.20 -16.40
CA SER A 592 43.79 2.20 -16.52
C SER A 592 44.35 3.28 -15.61
N SER A 593 44.75 2.88 -14.40
CA SER A 593 45.86 3.43 -13.60
C SER A 593 45.97 4.95 -13.31
N GLU A 594 45.11 5.82 -13.81
CA GLU A 594 45.22 7.26 -13.67
C GLU A 594 43.84 7.88 -13.46
N LYS A 595 43.50 8.09 -12.19
CA LYS A 595 42.78 9.23 -11.59
C LYS A 595 42.16 8.79 -10.26
N LYS A 596 43.02 8.59 -9.25
CA LYS A 596 42.69 8.90 -7.85
C LYS A 596 42.46 10.42 -7.74
N PHE A 597 41.41 10.93 -8.39
CA PHE A 597 40.96 12.30 -8.18
C PHE A 597 40.02 12.29 -6.98
N THR A 598 40.58 12.43 -5.78
CA THR A 598 39.96 13.30 -4.79
C THR A 598 39.84 14.65 -5.49
N LEU A 599 38.67 14.97 -6.04
CA LEU A 599 38.44 16.23 -6.73
C LEU A 599 38.69 17.33 -5.70
N LYS A 600 39.86 17.97 -5.84
CA LYS A 600 40.38 19.03 -4.98
C LYS A 600 39.26 20.02 -4.63
N LYS A 601 39.13 20.32 -3.33
CA LYS A 601 38.62 21.58 -2.74
C LYS A 601 38.23 22.62 -3.82
N ARG A 602 36.94 22.74 -4.16
CA ARG A 602 36.37 23.89 -4.90
C ARG A 602 35.18 24.38 -4.07
N ARG A 603 35.36 25.50 -3.36
CA ARG A 603 35.10 26.92 -3.72
C ARG A 603 33.61 27.24 -3.56
N ARG A 604 33.34 28.23 -2.69
CA ARG A 604 32.08 28.99 -2.53
C ARG A 604 31.51 29.37 -3.90
N THR A 605 30.69 28.53 -4.52
CA THR A 605 30.09 28.84 -5.84
C THR A 605 28.58 29.04 -5.78
N VAL A 606 27.93 28.70 -4.66
CA VAL A 606 26.51 28.94 -4.43
C VAL A 606 26.33 29.64 -3.09
N ILE A 607 25.58 30.75 -3.08
CA ILE A 607 25.21 31.46 -1.85
C ILE A 607 24.42 30.47 -0.98
N GLY A 608 24.92 30.20 0.23
CA GLY A 608 24.25 29.31 1.17
C GLY A 608 24.72 27.85 1.18
N THR A 609 25.80 27.47 0.49
CA THR A 609 26.38 26.11 0.57
C THR A 609 27.73 26.15 1.31
N PRO A 610 27.88 25.46 2.46
CA PRO A 610 29.15 25.41 3.18
C PRO A 610 30.23 24.58 2.47
N ALA A 611 31.47 24.63 2.96
CA ALA A 611 32.56 23.87 2.37
C ALA A 611 32.45 22.36 2.68
N TYR A 612 32.46 21.52 1.64
CA TYR A 612 32.42 20.06 1.76
C TYR A 612 33.49 19.39 0.88
N MET A 613 33.75 18.10 1.14
CA MET A 613 34.61 17.25 0.32
C MET A 613 33.76 16.32 -0.56
N LEU A 614 33.98 16.35 -1.87
CA LEU A 614 33.33 15.46 -2.82
C LEU A 614 34.18 14.21 -3.07
N HIS A 615 33.56 13.05 -2.94
CA HIS A 615 34.14 11.74 -3.22
C HIS A 615 33.40 11.09 -4.37
N VAL A 616 34.16 10.42 -5.23
CA VAL A 616 33.63 9.60 -6.33
C VAL A 616 34.36 8.27 -6.27
N GLN A 617 33.64 7.20 -5.99
CA GLN A 617 34.25 5.88 -5.80
C GLN A 617 33.44 4.75 -6.44
N PRO A 618 34.13 3.77 -7.06
CA PRO A 618 33.47 2.54 -7.47
C PRO A 618 33.16 1.66 -6.25
N PHE A 619 32.28 0.69 -6.41
CA PHE A 619 32.30 -0.46 -5.52
C PHE A 619 33.58 -1.23 -5.84
N ASP A 620 34.54 -1.28 -4.91
CA ASP A 620 35.75 -2.09 -4.96
C ASP A 620 36.23 -2.48 -3.53
N THR A 621 37.22 -3.37 -3.47
CA THR A 621 37.83 -3.81 -2.21
C THR A 621 38.53 -2.69 -1.45
N ASP A 622 38.91 -1.63 -2.16
CA ASP A 622 39.55 -0.46 -1.56
C ASP A 622 38.52 0.43 -0.85
N SER A 623 37.28 0.49 -1.37
CA SER A 623 36.19 1.31 -0.86
C SER A 623 35.39 0.61 0.25
N ILE A 624 35.24 -0.72 0.18
CA ILE A 624 34.59 -1.55 1.22
C ILE A 624 35.52 -2.72 1.61
N PRO A 625 36.44 -2.52 2.57
CA PRO A 625 37.45 -3.52 2.92
C PRO A 625 36.85 -4.79 3.54
N GLY A 626 37.38 -5.96 3.14
CA GLY A 626 37.04 -7.24 3.76
C GLY A 626 35.74 -7.91 3.27
N LEU A 627 35.23 -7.50 2.11
CA LEU A 627 34.25 -8.27 1.33
C LEU A 627 34.94 -9.42 0.57
N SER A 628 34.20 -10.52 0.36
CA SER A 628 34.68 -11.62 -0.50
C SER A 628 34.60 -11.24 -1.98
N ALA A 629 35.30 -11.97 -2.85
CA ALA A 629 35.23 -11.76 -4.29
C ALA A 629 33.82 -12.01 -4.87
N ASP A 630 33.08 -12.96 -4.29
CA ASP A 630 31.71 -13.29 -4.72
C ASP A 630 30.71 -12.20 -4.31
N ASP A 631 30.79 -11.73 -3.06
CA ASP A 631 29.98 -10.61 -2.57
C ASP A 631 30.26 -9.31 -3.33
N TYR A 632 31.54 -9.12 -3.69
CA TYR A 632 31.96 -8.03 -4.52
C TYR A 632 31.31 -8.08 -5.91
N LYS A 633 31.32 -9.26 -6.53
CA LYS A 633 30.66 -9.50 -7.81
C LYS A 633 29.17 -9.18 -7.75
N VAL A 634 28.48 -9.55 -6.67
CA VAL A 634 27.06 -9.19 -6.45
C VAL A 634 26.84 -7.68 -6.49
N LEU A 635 27.65 -6.90 -5.76
CA LEU A 635 27.54 -5.43 -5.76
C LEU A 635 27.83 -4.82 -7.15
N VAL A 636 28.83 -5.37 -7.84
CA VAL A 636 29.17 -4.96 -9.21
C VAL A 636 28.04 -5.29 -10.17
N ASP A 637 27.49 -6.50 -10.12
CA ASP A 637 26.40 -6.95 -10.99
C ASP A 637 25.15 -6.08 -10.81
N ILE A 638 24.74 -5.81 -9.56
CA ILE A 638 23.60 -4.91 -9.30
C ILE A 638 23.88 -3.51 -9.87
N THR A 639 25.09 -2.99 -9.70
CA THR A 639 25.44 -1.64 -10.16
C THR A 639 25.58 -1.54 -11.67
N GLN A 640 26.16 -2.55 -12.33
CA GLN A 640 26.37 -2.57 -13.78
C GLN A 640 25.05 -2.71 -14.54
N HIS A 641 24.14 -3.54 -14.04
CA HIS A 641 22.86 -3.82 -14.70
C HIS A 641 21.72 -2.88 -14.25
N ARG A 642 21.95 -2.06 -13.21
CA ARG A 642 21.09 -0.89 -12.89
C ARG A 642 21.09 0.14 -14.03
N THR A 643 22.08 0.10 -14.94
CA THR A 643 21.98 0.75 -16.26
C THR A 643 21.59 -0.23 -17.34
N TRP A 644 20.45 0.05 -17.97
CA TRP A 644 19.96 -0.67 -19.14
C TRP A 644 20.79 -0.32 -20.38
N THR A 645 22.01 -0.85 -20.45
CA THR A 645 22.85 -0.70 -21.64
C THR A 645 22.45 -1.76 -22.67
N GLY A 646 21.91 -1.31 -23.81
CA GLY A 646 21.66 -2.18 -24.98
C GLY A 646 20.20 -2.60 -25.23
N LYS A 647 19.25 -2.20 -24.39
CA LYS A 647 17.81 -2.35 -24.67
C LYS A 647 17.28 -1.04 -25.27
N SER A 648 16.92 -1.06 -26.55
CA SER A 648 16.61 0.14 -27.34
C SER A 648 15.16 0.23 -27.82
N ASN A 649 14.25 -0.62 -27.33
CA ASN A 649 12.84 -0.59 -27.71
C ASN A 649 11.91 -0.74 -26.49
N TYR A 650 10.69 -0.24 -26.64
CA TYR A 650 9.68 -0.15 -25.57
C TYR A 650 9.28 -1.51 -24.96
N THR A 651 9.12 -2.55 -25.77
CA THR A 651 8.73 -3.89 -25.32
C THR A 651 9.75 -4.55 -24.41
N GLN A 652 11.03 -4.16 -24.49
CA GLN A 652 12.06 -4.65 -23.57
C GLN A 652 12.06 -3.92 -22.22
N VAL A 653 11.28 -2.82 -22.11
CA VAL A 653 11.30 -1.78 -21.05
C VAL A 653 9.97 -1.61 -20.30
N CYS A 654 8.88 -2.14 -20.83
CA CYS A 654 7.52 -1.92 -20.36
C CYS A 654 7.12 -2.73 -19.11
N ASP A 655 7.69 -3.92 -18.89
CA ASP A 655 7.11 -4.91 -17.96
C ASP A 655 7.36 -4.64 -16.46
N ASP A 656 8.15 -3.63 -16.08
CA ASP A 656 8.54 -3.37 -14.69
C ASP A 656 8.02 -2.03 -14.10
N GLY A 657 7.29 -1.23 -14.89
CA GLY A 657 6.73 0.05 -14.48
C GLY A 657 7.75 1.19 -14.22
N PHE A 658 9.07 0.93 -14.31
CA PHE A 658 10.11 1.93 -14.04
C PHE A 658 11.24 1.95 -15.10
N GLY A 659 11.24 1.03 -16.06
CA GLY A 659 12.31 0.82 -17.03
C GLY A 659 12.59 2.04 -17.90
N LEU A 660 11.57 2.83 -18.23
CA LEU A 660 11.74 4.06 -19.00
C LEU A 660 12.52 5.14 -18.23
N LEU A 661 12.41 5.18 -16.89
CA LEU A 661 13.17 6.11 -16.05
C LEU A 661 14.66 5.74 -16.01
N ALA A 662 14.97 4.45 -16.19
CA ALA A 662 16.33 3.91 -16.24
C ALA A 662 17.06 4.21 -17.57
N LEU A 663 16.33 4.43 -18.67
CA LEU A 663 16.91 4.85 -19.95
C LEU A 663 17.56 6.23 -19.84
N SER A 664 18.65 6.46 -20.58
CA SER A 664 19.20 7.81 -20.65
C SER A 664 18.26 8.76 -21.38
N ARG A 665 18.34 10.05 -21.05
CA ARG A 665 17.55 11.10 -21.72
C ARG A 665 17.67 11.00 -23.26
N LYS A 666 18.87 10.71 -23.77
CA LYS A 666 19.13 10.59 -25.21
C LYS A 666 18.51 9.32 -25.81
N GLU A 667 18.54 8.20 -25.09
CA GLU A 667 17.87 6.96 -25.52
C GLU A 667 16.35 7.12 -25.48
N LEU A 668 15.84 7.81 -24.46
CA LEU A 668 14.44 8.13 -24.31
C LEU A 668 13.95 9.11 -25.40
N GLU A 669 14.72 10.16 -25.71
CA GLU A 669 14.43 11.09 -26.81
C GLU A 669 14.51 10.41 -28.18
N LYS A 670 15.46 9.49 -28.34
CA LYS A 670 15.56 8.65 -29.54
C LYS A 670 14.34 7.75 -29.67
N MET A 671 13.97 7.03 -28.61
CA MET A 671 12.80 6.15 -28.56
C MET A 671 11.50 6.95 -28.77
N ALA A 672 11.35 8.10 -28.13
CA ALA A 672 10.22 9.01 -28.31
C ALA A 672 10.04 9.42 -29.77
N LYS A 673 11.15 9.69 -30.46
CA LYS A 673 11.14 10.12 -31.85
C LYS A 673 10.93 8.96 -32.84
N GLU A 674 11.62 7.84 -32.61
CA GLU A 674 11.66 6.71 -33.55
C GLU A 674 10.49 5.75 -33.37
N ASP A 675 10.10 5.47 -32.12
CA ASP A 675 9.09 4.45 -31.79
C ASP A 675 7.72 5.07 -31.49
N PHE A 676 7.67 6.32 -31.01
CA PHE A 676 6.43 7.02 -30.58
C PHE A 676 6.09 8.25 -31.43
N GLY A 677 6.90 8.55 -32.45
CA GLY A 677 6.61 9.62 -33.41
C GLY A 677 6.59 11.04 -32.83
N ILE A 678 7.18 11.27 -31.65
CA ILE A 678 7.23 12.59 -31.01
C ILE A 678 8.25 13.49 -31.75
N PRO A 679 7.82 14.59 -32.39
CA PRO A 679 8.66 15.37 -33.30
C PRO A 679 9.73 16.19 -32.59
N ASP A 680 9.51 16.61 -31.34
CA ASP A 680 10.46 17.40 -30.55
C ASP A 680 10.54 16.93 -29.07
N PRO A 681 11.21 15.81 -28.78
CA PRO A 681 11.29 15.23 -27.43
C PRO A 681 12.30 15.96 -26.51
N GLY A 682 12.88 17.06 -26.96
CA GLY A 682 14.00 17.73 -26.31
C GLY A 682 13.68 18.37 -24.96
N HIS A 683 14.75 18.75 -24.26
CA HIS A 683 14.71 19.32 -22.90
C HIS A 683 13.91 20.63 -22.77
N ASN A 684 13.70 21.34 -23.88
CA ASN A 684 12.93 22.59 -23.91
C ASN A 684 11.42 22.36 -23.92
N VAL A 685 10.98 21.20 -24.41
CA VAL A 685 9.56 20.83 -24.50
C VAL A 685 9.17 19.99 -23.28
N TYR A 686 9.99 18.99 -22.94
CA TYR A 686 9.76 18.12 -21.79
C TYR A 686 10.83 18.36 -20.73
N LYS A 687 10.51 19.15 -19.70
CA LYS A 687 11.49 19.64 -18.71
C LYS A 687 12.23 18.54 -17.95
N ASN A 688 11.64 17.35 -17.83
CA ASN A 688 12.25 16.18 -17.20
C ASN A 688 11.90 14.90 -18.00
N LYS A 689 12.54 13.77 -17.65
CA LYS A 689 12.30 12.49 -18.34
C LYS A 689 10.87 11.99 -18.15
N ALA A 690 10.27 12.19 -16.97
CA ALA A 690 8.93 11.72 -16.67
C ALA A 690 7.89 12.33 -17.64
N LEU A 691 7.99 13.62 -17.93
CA LEU A 691 7.11 14.30 -18.90
C LEU A 691 7.26 13.76 -20.32
N LEU A 692 8.49 13.43 -20.75
CA LEU A 692 8.73 12.80 -22.04
C LEU A 692 8.21 11.36 -22.09
N ILE A 693 8.41 10.60 -21.01
CA ILE A 693 7.88 9.24 -20.83
C ILE A 693 6.36 9.26 -20.92
N ASN A 694 5.70 10.21 -20.26
CA ASN A 694 4.25 10.34 -20.30
C ASN A 694 3.74 10.68 -21.69
N ALA A 695 4.44 11.54 -22.43
CA ALA A 695 4.11 11.82 -23.82
C ALA A 695 4.22 10.57 -24.71
N MET A 696 5.21 9.70 -24.45
CA MET A 696 5.35 8.42 -25.13
C MET A 696 4.25 7.43 -24.73
N LEU A 697 3.88 7.37 -23.45
CA LEU A 697 2.82 6.48 -22.97
C LEU A 697 1.40 6.93 -23.33
N SER A 698 1.25 8.16 -23.80
CA SER A 698 -0.03 8.75 -24.24
C SER A 698 -0.20 8.82 -25.76
N THR A 699 0.83 8.39 -26.51
CA THR A 699 0.77 8.17 -27.98
C THR A 699 0.38 6.74 -28.27
#